data_AF-A0A8T5LNR5-F1
#
_entry.id   AF-A0A8T5LNR5-F1
#
_cell.length_a   1.000
_cell.length_b   1.000
_cell.length_c   1.000
_cell.angle_alpha   90.00
_cell.angle_beta   90.00
_cell.angle_gamma   90.00
#
_symmetry.space_group_name_H-M   'P 1'
#
loop_
_entity.id
_entity.type
_entity.pdbx_description
1 polymer ?
#
loop_
_entity_poly.entity_id
_entity_poly.type
_entity_poly.pdbx_seq_one_letter_code
_entity_poly.pdbx_strand_id
1 'polypeptide(L)'
;MNKLFVWILVLTLSSTIVWAPEPPGGIPASEGQYTYNDFANDFANDPIAAAQNNPEMYMKYLSEDPSRVGENLQAYEAVVAQNVNYVNQNKEAFKRYAELKGARFSKINGDLKSFDPATGKIETGGSAGETISSFTFDSVKALEAKGNSNFRVTNQGELTYDHLYYGKTRSASLKGKVEMREGELYLSEGKFFVKEEGINIELSGGNTAKLIQGCKQFGEANCGFVELEVVGDTPIALRTGTLLKGKAIIRPHSEMDLYPDSKYQNKAGTSFEVGKYSIFRITPESTGCQGIENCIIDPPHYVEAGEGDLFVSAAIDAKIKIDAKDGQYRNIVVKKMPEHVLTFDEEGRPIYRSEVDLTLTKDKGEKTRIVFSKDKPIAQGNLNGLKSNIGHVFTSTKFPAVDVANFVDENGDTWVRQSSGKYLKFKEVDGVFTPAIVGEYILGEGVKTIEILDPSVEEEVGKVYKVPGSEEEFPWMIYNGEPSVNVKGELNVGLVDQVTKLVGEKNKDELRLLLGAFESLEASYISDIIEKTDDLETMQLVLDKTIVPPDRSSFGMKMEILGEIDTPAANELKQRILNAQEHITENDVSRALLATRGNSELQKLALSKVEQITDPGNALLAVDSDDLRKIIIEKTEIVEGTDLNHYLFRLKSLSTELQESAISRIDFSNPAIVKGGGFKSVLEFHKDKPEQLRRLLEQMPAQEELGFRPKRVSQIYFDPHFQEQTKDLDFANKFSVALTAERYLQRTGETPNAENIKQTTNTILEQRRQFAQHVILDENTYYIPITHDEEWFENSKMVQIARDSGVRSIADENLKGAGAKNAFMDYVQNSKGKTTVHFQNHGGPDHQWLQSGQVGFHELEDLHTPKAISYVELGDSLATRGNLGEVTIIIDSCYSKDFTDNLYHYLDAVKGVREMPVVITETNRGQVGTMSTFTNALERAHQTGKPLTGADIYEVESQTFSSQDLSVTVPVRMQEGAKYSSPKTPGVTDLGSTSDAGAAEPPQKPTGEPAEGLPALLPPTVIEIARNEQEMEERLAIG
;
A
#
# COMPACT_ATOMS: atom_id res chain seq x y z
N MET A 1 37.26 -53.02 28.23
CA MET A 1 38.62 -52.91 28.79
C MET A 1 38.58 -51.79 29.84
N ASN A 2 38.30 -52.08 31.11
CA ASN A 2 39.19 -52.57 32.18
C ASN A 2 40.22 -51.56 32.73
N LYS A 3 39.95 -51.17 33.98
CA LYS A 3 40.83 -50.96 35.16
C LYS A 3 41.52 -49.60 35.32
N LEU A 4 41.32 -48.81 36.39
CA LEU A 4 41.29 -49.03 37.87
C LEU A 4 42.68 -48.85 38.51
N PHE A 5 42.82 -47.85 39.39
CA PHE A 5 43.61 -47.78 40.63
C PHE A 5 43.18 -46.48 41.37
N VAL A 6 42.51 -46.42 42.53
CA VAL A 6 42.53 -47.10 43.84
C VAL A 6 43.61 -46.58 44.82
N TRP A 7 43.14 -45.68 45.70
CA TRP A 7 43.35 -45.53 47.16
C TRP A 7 44.72 -45.10 47.73
N ILE A 8 44.69 -44.14 48.68
CA ILE A 8 44.84 -44.39 50.14
C ILE A 8 44.32 -43.20 50.97
N LEU A 9 43.75 -43.62 52.11
CA LEU A 9 43.06 -42.93 53.19
C LEU A 9 44.05 -42.47 54.27
N VAL A 10 43.96 -41.23 54.79
CA VAL A 10 44.41 -40.89 56.16
C VAL A 10 43.47 -39.84 56.77
N LEU A 11 42.73 -40.29 57.79
CA LEU A 11 42.08 -39.47 58.82
C LEU A 11 43.10 -38.53 59.48
N THR A 12 42.72 -37.27 59.72
CA THR A 12 43.02 -36.62 61.01
C THR A 12 42.04 -35.48 61.27
N LEU A 13 41.26 -35.67 62.33
CA LEU A 13 40.58 -34.63 63.08
C LEU A 13 41.56 -33.50 63.43
N SER A 14 41.23 -32.28 63.05
CA SER A 14 41.63 -31.09 63.80
C SER A 14 40.59 -30.00 63.55
N SER A 15 39.55 -30.00 64.38
CA SER A 15 38.82 -28.81 64.74
C SER A 15 39.79 -27.80 65.34
N THR A 16 40.40 -26.97 64.49
CA THR A 16 40.94 -25.68 64.93
C THR A 16 39.75 -24.75 65.06
N ILE A 17 39.09 -24.83 66.22
CA ILE A 17 38.34 -23.71 66.75
C ILE A 17 39.38 -22.62 66.92
N VAL A 18 39.43 -21.67 65.99
CA VAL A 18 40.10 -20.39 66.22
C VAL A 18 39.25 -19.68 67.25
N TRP A 19 39.60 -19.88 68.53
CA TRP A 19 39.24 -18.96 69.60
C TRP A 19 39.87 -17.61 69.23
N ALA A 20 39.05 -16.68 68.76
CA ALA A 20 39.41 -15.28 68.82
C ALA A 20 39.68 -14.94 70.30
N PRO A 21 40.80 -14.28 70.63
CA PRO A 21 40.99 -13.78 71.99
C PRO A 21 39.86 -12.81 72.31
N GLU A 22 39.12 -13.10 73.39
CA GLU A 22 38.23 -12.12 74.00
C GLU A 22 39.00 -10.82 74.22
N PRO A 23 38.47 -9.66 73.79
CA PRO A 23 39.09 -8.39 74.13
C PRO A 23 39.07 -8.22 75.66
N PRO A 24 40.22 -7.91 76.29
CA PRO A 24 40.28 -7.65 77.72
C PRO A 24 39.68 -6.26 77.96
N GLY A 25 38.39 -6.25 78.27
CA GLY A 25 37.64 -5.04 78.51
C GLY A 25 36.25 -5.38 79.01
N GLY A 26 36.17 -5.95 80.21
CA GLY A 26 34.92 -6.04 80.96
C GLY A 26 34.38 -4.64 81.23
N ILE A 27 33.48 -4.19 80.36
CA ILE A 27 32.53 -3.13 80.68
C ILE A 27 31.47 -3.76 81.57
N PRO A 28 31.16 -3.18 82.73
CA PRO A 28 30.22 -3.78 83.67
C PRO A 28 28.86 -3.95 83.00
N ALA A 29 28.28 -5.14 83.22
CA ALA A 29 26.86 -5.38 83.00
C ALA A 29 26.07 -4.43 83.91
N SER A 30 25.65 -3.31 83.36
CA SER A 30 24.55 -2.51 83.88
C SER A 30 23.78 -1.94 82.69
N GLU A 31 22.48 -2.25 82.68
CA GLU A 31 21.40 -1.49 82.04
C GLU A 31 21.15 -1.74 80.54
N GLY A 32 20.30 -2.75 80.28
CA GLY A 32 19.50 -2.92 79.05
C GLY A 32 20.23 -3.55 77.86
N GLN A 33 19.88 -4.78 77.46
CA GLN A 33 20.13 -5.19 76.08
C GLN A 33 19.38 -4.20 75.18
N TYR A 34 20.09 -3.53 74.27
CA TYR A 34 19.46 -2.64 73.29
C TYR A 34 18.51 -3.47 72.42
N THR A 35 17.23 -3.38 72.74
CA THR A 35 16.19 -4.20 72.13
C THR A 35 15.76 -3.61 70.79
N TYR A 36 14.99 -4.37 70.01
CA TYR A 36 14.35 -3.83 68.81
C TYR A 36 13.40 -2.67 69.13
N ASN A 37 12.81 -2.63 70.34
CA ASN A 37 11.97 -1.50 70.78
C ASN A 37 12.81 -0.27 71.10
N ASP A 38 14.00 -0.44 71.69
CA ASP A 38 14.94 0.66 71.92
C ASP A 38 15.42 1.21 70.57
N PHE A 39 15.75 0.33 69.62
CA PHE A 39 16.03 0.70 68.24
C PHE A 39 14.88 1.47 67.58
N ALA A 40 13.64 0.98 67.66
CA ALA A 40 12.50 1.64 67.05
C ALA A 40 12.24 3.03 67.64
N ASN A 41 12.42 3.19 68.96
CA ASN A 41 12.30 4.48 69.64
C ASN A 41 13.40 5.45 69.20
N ASP A 42 14.66 4.99 69.17
CA ASP A 42 15.78 5.82 68.75
C ASP A 42 15.71 6.16 67.26
N PHE A 43 15.26 5.23 66.43
CA PHE A 43 15.06 5.44 65.00
C PHE A 43 13.93 6.43 64.71
N ALA A 44 12.88 6.47 65.55
CA ALA A 44 11.85 7.51 65.43
C ALA A 44 12.37 8.92 65.76
N ASN A 45 13.41 9.03 66.59
CA ASN A 45 13.99 10.30 67.02
C ASN A 45 15.13 10.79 66.12
N ASP A 46 16.09 9.92 65.82
CA ASP A 46 17.22 10.18 64.92
C ASP A 46 17.50 8.93 64.07
N PRO A 47 16.80 8.79 62.93
CA PRO A 47 16.91 7.61 62.08
C PRO A 47 18.34 7.31 61.61
N ILE A 48 19.14 8.34 61.36
CA ILE A 48 20.50 8.19 60.82
C ILE A 48 21.43 7.69 61.92
N ALA A 49 21.45 8.35 63.08
CA ALA A 49 22.32 7.95 64.18
C ALA A 49 21.93 6.56 64.72
N ALA A 50 20.62 6.28 64.85
CA ALA A 50 20.13 4.99 65.32
C ALA A 50 20.54 3.85 64.36
N ALA A 51 20.36 4.04 63.05
CA ALA A 51 20.76 3.07 62.04
C ALA A 51 22.29 2.89 62.00
N GLN A 52 23.06 3.97 62.04
CA GLN A 52 24.53 3.94 62.03
C GLN A 52 25.11 3.21 63.24
N ASN A 53 24.57 3.45 64.43
CA ASN A 53 25.05 2.86 65.68
C ASN A 53 24.60 1.41 65.86
N ASN A 54 23.46 1.03 65.27
CA ASN A 54 22.86 -0.31 65.40
C ASN A 54 22.47 -0.92 64.04
N PRO A 55 23.44 -1.13 63.13
CA PRO A 55 23.17 -1.50 61.74
C PRO A 55 22.48 -2.87 61.59
N GLU A 56 22.74 -3.83 62.50
CA GLU A 56 22.08 -5.13 62.49
C GLU A 56 20.59 -5.04 62.81
N MET A 57 20.20 -4.20 63.77
CA MET A 57 18.79 -3.97 64.12
C MET A 57 18.07 -3.23 63.01
N TYR A 58 18.74 -2.28 62.36
CA TYR A 58 18.20 -1.60 61.19
C TYR A 58 18.02 -2.53 59.98
N MET A 59 18.98 -3.44 59.74
CA MET A 59 18.85 -4.46 58.70
C MET A 59 17.71 -5.44 59.00
N LYS A 60 17.51 -5.82 60.26
CA LYS A 60 16.33 -6.57 60.69
C LYS A 60 15.03 -5.78 60.44
N TYR A 61 15.00 -4.48 60.78
CA TYR A 61 13.87 -3.59 60.53
C TYR A 61 13.48 -3.53 59.05
N LEU A 62 14.47 -3.48 58.15
CA LEU A 62 14.24 -3.51 56.70
C LEU A 62 13.90 -4.90 56.14
N SER A 63 14.33 -5.98 56.80
CA SER A 63 13.96 -7.34 56.40
C SER A 63 12.47 -7.63 56.61
N GLU A 64 11.85 -6.98 57.60
CA GLU A 64 10.42 -7.08 57.89
C GLU A 64 9.59 -6.34 56.82
N ASP A 65 10.08 -5.19 56.35
CA ASP A 65 9.45 -4.40 55.29
C ASP A 65 10.50 -3.59 54.50
N PRO A 66 10.95 -4.13 53.33
CA PRO A 66 11.93 -3.46 52.49
C PRO A 66 11.52 -2.10 51.95
N SER A 67 10.21 -1.78 51.94
CA SER A 67 9.71 -0.50 51.43
C SER A 67 10.10 0.69 52.30
N ARG A 68 10.39 0.43 53.59
CA ARG A 68 10.76 1.42 54.61
C ARG A 68 12.09 2.13 54.36
N VAL A 69 12.92 1.61 53.46
CA VAL A 69 14.10 2.34 52.96
C VAL A 69 13.72 3.74 52.46
N GLY A 70 12.52 3.89 51.86
CA GLY A 70 12.03 5.18 51.38
C GLY A 70 11.69 6.19 52.47
N GLU A 71 11.52 5.75 53.72
CA GLU A 71 11.24 6.63 54.86
C GLU A 71 12.48 7.42 55.26
N ASN A 72 13.68 6.85 55.11
CA ASN A 72 14.93 7.53 55.39
C ASN A 72 16.12 6.98 54.58
N LEU A 73 16.32 7.53 53.37
CA LEU A 73 17.41 7.12 52.47
C LEU A 73 18.81 7.30 53.09
N GLN A 74 19.01 8.37 53.85
CA GLN A 74 20.30 8.71 54.44
C GLN A 74 20.72 7.71 55.52
N ALA A 75 19.76 7.22 56.32
CA ALA A 75 20.00 6.15 57.28
C ALA A 75 20.45 4.86 56.58
N TYR A 76 19.83 4.52 55.44
CA TYR A 76 20.25 3.37 54.63
C TYR A 76 21.66 3.53 54.07
N GLU A 77 21.94 4.66 53.40
CA GLU A 77 23.26 5.00 52.86
C GLU A 77 24.34 4.91 53.92
N ALA A 78 24.06 5.45 55.11
CA ALA A 78 24.98 5.48 56.22
C ALA A 78 25.32 4.10 56.79
N VAL A 79 24.40 3.13 56.72
CA VAL A 79 24.65 1.75 57.16
C VAL A 79 25.38 0.96 56.09
N VAL A 80 24.92 1.01 54.85
CA VAL A 80 25.53 0.21 53.76
C VAL A 80 26.94 0.69 53.40
N ALA A 81 27.29 1.95 53.66
CA ALA A 81 28.65 2.46 53.55
C ALA A 81 29.63 1.81 54.53
N GLN A 82 29.16 1.27 55.66
CA GLN A 82 30.02 0.63 56.67
C GLN A 82 30.44 -0.78 56.24
N ASN A 83 29.51 -1.54 55.63
CA ASN A 83 29.75 -2.93 55.23
C ASN A 83 28.75 -3.40 54.16
N VAL A 84 29.27 -3.87 53.02
CA VAL A 84 28.47 -4.40 51.91
C VAL A 84 27.64 -5.64 52.32
N ASN A 85 28.04 -6.36 53.36
CA ASN A 85 27.29 -7.53 53.84
C ASN A 85 25.85 -7.15 54.23
N TYR A 86 25.61 -5.92 54.67
CA TYR A 86 24.27 -5.44 54.96
C TYR A 86 23.40 -5.31 53.71
N VAL A 87 23.99 -4.95 52.57
CA VAL A 87 23.31 -5.03 51.26
C VAL A 87 22.99 -6.48 50.90
N ASN A 88 23.96 -7.39 51.06
CA ASN A 88 23.79 -8.81 50.71
C ASN A 88 22.75 -9.52 51.58
N GLN A 89 22.62 -9.12 52.86
CA GLN A 89 21.60 -9.64 53.78
C GLN A 89 20.19 -9.14 53.43
N ASN A 90 20.06 -7.98 52.78
CA ASN A 90 18.77 -7.32 52.50
C ASN A 90 18.65 -6.86 51.04
N LYS A 91 18.73 -7.80 50.10
CA LYS A 91 18.72 -7.52 48.64
C LYS A 91 17.45 -6.82 48.16
N GLU A 92 16.29 -7.09 48.74
CA GLU A 92 15.04 -6.39 48.40
C GLU A 92 15.04 -4.93 48.87
N ALA A 93 15.61 -4.65 50.05
CA ALA A 93 15.77 -3.28 50.55
C ALA A 93 16.74 -2.49 49.65
N PHE A 94 17.82 -3.13 49.21
CA PHE A 94 18.75 -2.55 48.25
C PHE A 94 18.11 -2.28 46.88
N LYS A 95 17.31 -3.23 46.36
CA LYS A 95 16.55 -3.03 45.13
C LYS A 95 15.61 -1.84 45.24
N ARG A 96 14.93 -1.69 46.38
CA ARG A 96 14.07 -0.52 46.65
C ARG A 96 14.87 0.77 46.73
N TYR A 97 16.01 0.77 47.43
CA TYR A 97 16.93 1.90 47.48
C TYR A 97 17.37 2.34 46.07
N ALA A 98 17.81 1.38 45.25
CA ALA A 98 18.24 1.64 43.88
C ALA A 98 17.11 2.24 43.03
N GLU A 99 15.89 1.71 43.16
CA GLU A 99 14.71 2.23 42.45
C GLU A 99 14.42 3.69 42.83
N LEU A 100 14.53 4.05 44.11
CA LEU A 100 14.38 5.43 44.59
C LEU A 100 15.49 6.35 44.06
N LYS A 101 16.66 5.80 43.72
CA LYS A 101 17.76 6.51 43.04
C LYS A 101 17.66 6.46 41.51
N GLY A 102 16.57 5.92 40.98
CA GLY A 102 16.27 5.83 39.54
C GLY A 102 16.91 4.64 38.83
N ALA A 103 17.53 3.69 39.53
CA ALA A 103 18.08 2.47 38.94
C ALA A 103 17.21 1.26 39.29
N ARG A 104 16.48 0.71 38.31
CA ARG A 104 15.55 -0.39 38.55
C ARG A 104 16.23 -1.74 38.34
N PHE A 105 16.08 -2.66 39.30
CA PHE A 105 16.49 -4.05 39.15
C PHE A 105 15.27 -4.94 39.30
N SER A 106 15.06 -5.90 38.40
CA SER A 106 14.02 -6.91 38.59
C SER A 106 14.45 -7.96 39.61
N LYS A 107 15.74 -8.32 39.64
CA LYS A 107 16.28 -9.33 40.56
C LYS A 107 17.77 -9.16 40.87
N ILE A 108 18.19 -9.36 42.11
CA ILE A 108 19.61 -9.38 42.52
C ILE A 108 19.86 -10.72 43.22
N ASN A 109 20.49 -11.67 42.53
CA ASN A 109 20.75 -13.00 43.11
C ASN A 109 22.19 -13.15 43.61
N GLY A 110 23.16 -12.61 42.88
CA GLY A 110 24.57 -12.60 43.30
C GLY A 110 24.83 -11.73 44.53
N ASP A 111 25.97 -11.97 45.17
CA ASP A 111 26.46 -11.11 46.25
C ASP A 111 27.25 -9.94 45.66
N LEU A 112 27.17 -8.80 46.32
CA LEU A 112 27.99 -7.63 46.04
C LEU A 112 29.28 -7.71 46.83
N LYS A 113 30.40 -7.43 46.16
CA LYS A 113 31.73 -7.31 46.77
C LYS A 113 31.93 -5.93 47.38
N SER A 114 31.41 -4.88 46.74
CA SER A 114 31.42 -3.52 47.28
C SER A 114 30.22 -2.72 46.73
N PHE A 115 29.79 -1.72 47.51
CA PHE A 115 28.77 -0.77 47.12
C PHE A 115 29.13 0.62 47.66
N ASP A 116 29.19 1.61 46.79
CA ASP A 116 29.40 3.01 47.16
C ASP A 116 28.08 3.78 47.00
N PRO A 117 27.41 4.17 48.11
CA PRO A 117 26.14 4.88 48.04
C PRO A 117 26.24 6.27 47.44
N ALA A 118 27.40 6.93 47.49
CA ALA A 118 27.56 8.29 46.99
C ALA A 118 27.57 8.35 45.45
N THR A 119 28.23 7.37 44.83
CA THR A 119 28.34 7.26 43.37
C THR A 119 27.35 6.25 42.77
N GLY A 120 26.71 5.44 43.62
CA GLY A 120 25.92 4.29 43.18
C GLY A 120 26.77 3.20 42.51
N LYS A 121 28.09 3.19 42.71
CA LYS A 121 28.99 2.19 42.12
C LYS A 121 28.80 0.85 42.83
N ILE A 122 28.60 -0.20 42.05
CA ILE A 122 28.45 -1.59 42.47
C ILE A 122 29.63 -2.39 41.92
N GLU A 123 30.20 -3.26 42.76
CA GLU A 123 31.09 -4.34 42.33
C GLU A 123 30.49 -5.67 42.77
N THR A 124 30.27 -6.58 41.83
CA THR A 124 29.67 -7.90 42.10
C THR A 124 30.75 -8.92 42.48
N GLY A 125 30.40 -9.84 43.37
CA GLY A 125 31.25 -10.93 43.81
C GLY A 125 31.00 -12.21 43.00
N GLY A 126 32.08 -12.91 42.63
CA GLY A 126 32.04 -14.26 42.08
C GLY A 126 32.17 -15.34 43.16
N SER A 127 32.22 -16.61 42.76
CA SER A 127 32.33 -17.78 43.65
C SER A 127 33.55 -17.77 44.59
N ALA A 128 34.55 -16.90 44.35
CA ALA A 128 35.75 -16.73 45.15
C ALA A 128 35.88 -15.33 45.78
N GLY A 129 34.84 -14.49 45.75
CA GLY A 129 34.89 -13.09 46.23
C GLY A 129 35.65 -12.14 45.29
N GLU A 130 36.03 -12.60 44.10
CA GLU A 130 36.63 -11.79 43.05
C GLU A 130 35.61 -10.81 42.46
N THR A 131 36.08 -9.65 42.00
CA THR A 131 35.23 -8.68 41.30
C THR A 131 34.88 -9.25 39.93
N ILE A 132 33.60 -9.49 39.66
CA ILE A 132 33.14 -10.03 38.38
C ILE A 132 32.69 -8.92 37.44
N SER A 133 31.84 -8.03 37.92
CA SER A 133 31.34 -6.88 37.17
C SER A 133 31.39 -5.62 38.03
N SER A 134 31.63 -4.47 37.39
CA SER A 134 31.52 -3.17 38.05
C SER A 134 30.72 -2.21 37.18
N PHE A 135 29.71 -1.56 37.77
CA PHE A 135 28.82 -0.61 37.09
C PHE A 135 28.25 0.41 38.09
N THR A 136 27.62 1.47 37.60
CA THR A 136 26.98 2.50 38.43
C THR A 136 25.46 2.53 38.25
N PHE A 137 24.73 3.23 39.12
CA PHE A 137 23.32 3.51 38.88
C PHE A 137 23.06 4.30 37.59
N ASP A 138 23.96 5.22 37.22
CA ASP A 138 23.81 5.96 35.97
C ASP A 138 24.04 5.07 34.74
N SER A 139 24.91 4.06 34.85
CA SER A 139 25.05 3.00 33.84
C SER A 139 23.75 2.22 33.63
N VAL A 140 23.04 1.89 34.72
CA VAL A 140 21.76 1.16 34.67
C VAL A 140 20.66 2.03 34.05
N LYS A 141 20.57 3.31 34.42
CA LYS A 141 19.65 4.29 33.81
C LYS A 141 19.89 4.46 32.31
N ALA A 142 21.15 4.55 31.92
CA ALA A 142 21.53 4.69 30.51
C ALA A 142 21.14 3.43 29.70
N LEU A 143 21.24 2.23 30.28
CA LEU A 143 20.72 1.02 29.65
C LEU A 143 19.19 1.04 29.55
N GLU A 144 18.48 1.50 30.60
CA GLU A 144 17.00 1.58 30.59
C GLU A 144 16.50 2.53 29.49
N ALA A 145 17.26 3.57 29.17
CA ALA A 145 16.96 4.47 28.06
C ALA A 145 17.19 3.84 26.67
N LYS A 146 18.08 2.83 26.57
CA LYS A 146 18.46 2.15 25.32
C LYS A 146 17.71 0.83 25.10
N GLY A 147 17.08 0.27 26.13
CA GLY A 147 16.39 -1.02 26.14
C GLY A 147 15.64 -1.24 27.46
N ASN A 148 14.81 -2.28 27.53
CA ASN A 148 13.77 -2.42 28.57
C ASN A 148 14.32 -2.55 30.03
N SER A 149 13.43 -2.45 31.02
CA SER A 149 13.72 -2.27 32.47
C SER A 149 14.11 -3.53 33.28
N ASN A 150 14.51 -4.64 32.63
CA ASN A 150 14.63 -5.95 33.28
C ASN A 150 16.05 -6.30 33.80
N PHE A 151 16.70 -5.38 34.50
CA PHE A 151 18.08 -5.60 34.98
C PHE A 151 18.18 -6.65 36.08
N ARG A 152 19.12 -7.58 35.95
CA ARG A 152 19.36 -8.62 36.97
C ARG A 152 20.84 -8.80 37.25
N VAL A 153 21.17 -9.06 38.51
CA VAL A 153 22.51 -9.55 38.90
C VAL A 153 22.43 -11.05 39.11
N THR A 154 23.19 -11.82 38.33
CA THR A 154 23.19 -13.29 38.40
C THR A 154 23.98 -13.80 39.61
N ASN A 155 23.85 -15.08 39.95
CA ASN A 155 24.63 -15.71 41.03
C ASN A 155 26.14 -15.71 40.75
N GLN A 156 26.52 -15.55 39.48
CA GLN A 156 27.90 -15.47 39.02
C GLN A 156 28.44 -14.03 39.08
N GLY A 157 27.62 -13.04 39.45
CA GLY A 157 28.00 -11.62 39.47
C GLY A 157 27.92 -10.93 38.10
N GLU A 158 27.20 -11.48 37.13
CA GLU A 158 26.99 -10.83 35.83
C GLU A 158 25.78 -9.90 35.87
N LEU A 159 25.82 -8.80 35.13
CA LEU A 159 24.69 -7.91 34.91
C LEU A 159 23.96 -8.32 33.63
N THR A 160 22.74 -8.83 33.74
CA THR A 160 21.90 -9.19 32.59
C THR A 160 20.78 -8.17 32.38
N TYR A 161 20.40 -7.92 31.14
CA TYR A 161 19.28 -7.03 30.79
C TYR A 161 18.57 -7.48 29.51
N ASP A 162 17.36 -6.96 29.33
CA ASP A 162 16.52 -7.22 28.15
C ASP A 162 16.82 -6.20 27.05
N HIS A 163 17.44 -6.66 25.97
CA HIS A 163 17.70 -5.89 24.76
C HIS A 163 16.56 -6.09 23.76
N LEU A 164 16.00 -5.01 23.23
CA LEU A 164 14.86 -5.06 22.30
C LEU A 164 15.35 -4.94 20.86
N TYR A 165 15.05 -5.93 20.03
CA TYR A 165 15.45 -5.94 18.63
C TYR A 165 14.30 -6.45 17.75
N TYR A 166 13.84 -5.64 16.81
CA TYR A 166 12.65 -5.89 15.97
C TYR A 166 11.43 -6.35 16.77
N GLY A 167 11.16 -5.67 17.88
CA GLY A 167 10.05 -5.98 18.79
C GLY A 167 10.24 -7.27 19.60
N LYS A 168 11.34 -8.02 19.42
CA LYS A 168 11.64 -9.21 20.19
C LYS A 168 12.63 -8.88 21.31
N THR A 169 12.36 -9.41 22.50
CA THR A 169 13.26 -9.27 23.65
C THR A 169 14.37 -10.33 23.61
N ARG A 170 15.60 -9.93 23.93
CA ARG A 170 16.81 -10.77 23.98
C ARG A 170 17.53 -10.56 25.30
N SER A 171 18.04 -11.62 25.90
CA SER A 171 18.77 -11.51 27.17
C SER A 171 20.25 -11.28 26.89
N ALA A 172 20.76 -10.10 27.19
CA ALA A 172 22.18 -9.78 27.14
C ALA A 172 22.81 -9.93 28.54
N SER A 173 24.05 -10.41 28.61
CA SER A 173 24.85 -10.52 29.84
C SER A 173 26.16 -9.75 29.71
N LEU A 174 26.48 -8.98 30.74
CA LEU A 174 27.69 -8.18 30.88
C LEU A 174 28.51 -8.74 32.04
N LYS A 175 29.77 -9.04 31.76
CA LYS A 175 30.79 -9.41 32.75
C LYS A 175 31.94 -8.42 32.63
N GLY A 176 32.38 -7.79 33.71
CA GLY A 176 33.52 -6.86 33.70
C GLY A 176 33.15 -5.40 33.95
N LYS A 177 33.96 -4.46 33.46
CA LYS A 177 33.85 -3.04 33.83
C LYS A 177 32.97 -2.28 32.84
N VAL A 178 31.84 -1.79 33.33
CA VAL A 178 30.87 -0.96 32.60
C VAL A 178 30.96 0.47 33.11
N GLU A 179 31.19 1.42 32.20
CA GLU A 179 31.39 2.84 32.54
C GLU A 179 30.71 3.79 31.56
N MET A 180 30.37 4.98 32.05
CA MET A 180 29.82 6.07 31.24
C MET A 180 30.97 6.92 30.67
N ARG A 181 30.94 7.22 29.37
CA ARG A 181 31.83 8.16 28.70
C ARG A 181 31.00 9.04 27.79
N GLU A 182 31.04 10.36 27.97
CA GLU A 182 30.31 11.31 27.12
C GLU A 182 28.81 11.00 26.98
N GLY A 183 28.17 10.49 28.05
CA GLY A 183 26.76 10.11 28.05
C GLY A 183 26.46 8.75 27.40
N GLU A 184 27.48 8.02 26.97
CA GLU A 184 27.38 6.72 26.34
C GLU A 184 27.95 5.61 27.25
N LEU A 185 27.47 4.39 27.06
CA LEU A 185 27.82 3.27 27.91
C LEU A 185 28.84 2.35 27.24
N TYR A 186 29.94 2.09 27.94
CA TYR A 186 31.03 1.25 27.44
C TYR A 186 31.28 0.08 28.38
N LEU A 187 31.50 -1.10 27.80
CA LEU A 187 32.23 -2.20 28.42
C LEU A 187 33.72 -2.01 28.06
N SER A 188 34.56 -1.66 29.03
CA SER A 188 35.98 -1.36 28.79
C SER A 188 36.90 -2.57 28.99
N GLU A 189 36.42 -3.59 29.68
CA GLU A 189 37.11 -4.86 29.95
C GLU A 189 36.06 -5.92 30.31
N GLY A 190 36.21 -7.14 29.79
CA GLY A 190 35.37 -8.27 30.18
C GLY A 190 34.62 -8.93 29.02
N LYS A 191 33.39 -9.41 29.23
CA LYS A 191 32.61 -10.18 28.25
C LYS A 191 31.21 -9.63 28.04
N PHE A 192 30.78 -9.58 26.78
CA PHE A 192 29.41 -9.31 26.36
C PHE A 192 28.84 -10.58 25.71
N PHE A 193 27.66 -11.02 26.15
CA PHE A 193 27.06 -12.27 25.71
C PHE A 193 25.56 -12.15 25.43
N VAL A 194 25.08 -12.65 24.28
CA VAL A 194 23.65 -12.77 23.96
C VAL A 194 23.40 -14.20 23.51
N LYS A 195 22.71 -14.99 24.34
CA LYS A 195 22.61 -16.45 24.17
C LYS A 195 21.81 -16.83 22.93
N GLU A 196 20.68 -16.17 22.71
CA GLU A 196 19.72 -16.49 21.64
C GLU A 196 20.32 -16.22 20.24
N GLU A 197 21.24 -15.25 20.17
CA GLU A 197 21.97 -14.89 18.94
C GLU A 197 23.36 -15.57 18.89
N GLY A 198 23.74 -16.22 19.99
CA GLY A 198 25.07 -16.71 20.29
C GLY A 198 26.17 -15.70 19.97
N ILE A 199 26.00 -14.46 20.41
CA ILE A 199 27.05 -13.46 20.42
C ILE A 199 27.86 -13.68 21.69
N ASN A 200 29.18 -13.79 21.57
CA ASN A 200 30.11 -13.92 22.69
C ASN A 200 31.38 -13.14 22.38
N ILE A 201 31.55 -11.99 23.04
CA ILE A 201 32.62 -11.03 22.79
C ILE A 201 33.44 -10.91 24.06
N GLU A 202 34.75 -11.09 23.96
CA GLU A 202 35.70 -10.93 25.06
C GLU A 202 36.66 -9.78 24.77
N LEU A 203 36.61 -8.75 25.61
CA LEU A 203 37.41 -7.54 25.51
C LEU A 203 38.67 -7.65 26.37
N SER A 204 39.81 -7.42 25.74
CA SER A 204 41.13 -7.37 26.38
C SER A 204 42.01 -6.35 25.65
N GLY A 205 43.19 -6.04 26.21
CA GLY A 205 44.21 -5.24 25.49
C GLY A 205 43.82 -3.78 25.20
N GLY A 206 42.90 -3.20 25.99
CA GLY A 206 42.42 -1.82 25.80
C GLY A 206 41.27 -1.66 24.80
N ASN A 207 40.76 -2.76 24.24
CA ASN A 207 39.58 -2.74 23.37
C ASN A 207 38.32 -2.39 24.16
N THR A 208 37.37 -1.69 23.53
CA THR A 208 36.12 -1.29 24.18
C THR A 208 34.90 -1.65 23.36
N ALA A 209 33.75 -1.82 24.01
CA ALA A 209 32.46 -2.02 23.35
C ALA A 209 31.44 -1.00 23.86
N LYS A 210 30.97 -0.11 22.98
CA LYS A 210 29.84 0.76 23.25
C LYS A 210 28.54 -0.04 23.15
N LEU A 211 27.73 0.00 24.21
CA LEU A 211 26.41 -0.64 24.21
C LEU A 211 25.41 0.29 23.52
N ILE A 212 24.75 -0.19 22.47
CA ILE A 212 23.86 0.61 21.62
C ILE A 212 22.42 0.12 21.70
N GLN A 213 21.49 0.97 21.26
CA GLN A 213 20.07 0.64 21.20
C GLN A 213 19.81 -0.39 20.09
N GLY A 214 18.91 -1.35 20.37
CA GLY A 214 18.49 -2.31 19.37
C GLY A 214 17.55 -1.70 18.33
N CYS A 215 17.52 -2.31 17.15
CA CYS A 215 16.78 -1.77 16.02
C CYS A 215 15.27 -1.89 16.25
N LYS A 216 14.53 -0.80 16.02
CA LYS A 216 13.05 -0.83 16.04
C LYS A 216 12.49 -1.33 14.72
N GLN A 217 13.13 -0.95 13.62
CA GLN A 217 12.75 -1.32 12.25
C GLN A 217 13.97 -1.77 11.44
N PHE A 218 13.73 -2.62 10.43
CA PHE A 218 14.77 -3.12 9.55
C PHE A 218 15.44 -1.96 8.77
N GLY A 219 16.77 -1.97 8.69
CA GLY A 219 17.54 -0.93 7.98
C GLY A 219 17.88 0.34 8.79
N GLU A 220 17.54 0.40 10.08
CA GLU A 220 17.99 1.51 10.93
C GLU A 220 19.54 1.57 10.99
N ALA A 221 20.10 2.73 10.65
CA ALA A 221 21.53 2.99 10.70
C ALA A 221 21.99 3.12 12.17
N ASN A 222 23.17 2.60 12.48
CA ASN A 222 23.81 2.71 13.81
C ASN A 222 23.03 2.03 14.97
N CYS A 223 22.17 1.05 14.70
CA CYS A 223 21.54 0.20 15.71
C CYS A 223 22.12 -1.23 15.70
N GLY A 224 22.05 -1.93 16.83
CA GLY A 224 22.61 -3.27 16.99
C GLY A 224 22.67 -3.68 18.46
N PHE A 225 23.50 -4.68 18.77
CA PHE A 225 23.77 -5.07 20.16
C PHE A 225 24.90 -4.25 20.75
N VAL A 226 26.04 -4.18 20.06
CA VAL A 226 27.23 -3.47 20.51
C VAL A 226 28.01 -2.88 19.33
N GLU A 227 28.65 -1.73 19.56
CA GLU A 227 29.66 -1.14 18.68
C GLU A 227 31.03 -1.39 19.30
N LEU A 228 31.86 -2.19 18.64
CA LEU A 228 33.22 -2.54 19.04
C LEU A 228 34.22 -1.53 18.51
N GLU A 229 35.20 -1.18 19.33
CA GLU A 229 36.38 -0.41 18.95
C GLU A 229 37.64 -1.15 19.41
N VAL A 230 38.35 -1.72 18.45
CA VAL A 230 39.60 -2.48 18.65
C VAL A 230 40.79 -1.56 18.40
N VAL A 231 41.28 -0.96 19.49
CA VAL A 231 42.39 0.01 19.47
C VAL A 231 43.74 -0.66 19.70
N GLY A 232 43.76 -1.83 20.35
CA GLY A 232 45.00 -2.57 20.64
C GLY A 232 45.48 -3.46 19.50
N ASP A 233 46.73 -3.93 19.59
CA ASP A 233 47.30 -4.92 18.66
C ASP A 233 46.64 -6.30 18.74
N THR A 234 45.86 -6.54 19.80
CA THR A 234 45.18 -7.81 20.09
C THR A 234 43.79 -7.81 19.43
N PRO A 235 43.58 -8.57 18.34
CA PRO A 235 42.26 -8.65 17.72
C PRO A 235 41.23 -9.28 18.65
N ILE A 236 39.97 -8.88 18.51
CA ILE A 236 38.87 -9.55 19.22
C ILE A 236 38.52 -10.83 18.46
N ALA A 237 38.59 -11.96 19.16
CA ALA A 237 38.05 -13.23 18.68
C ALA A 237 36.53 -13.23 18.80
N LEU A 238 35.83 -13.40 17.69
CA LEU A 238 34.38 -13.59 17.67
C LEU A 238 34.06 -15.10 17.60
N ARG A 239 32.80 -15.49 17.87
CA ARG A 239 32.34 -16.91 17.91
C ARG A 239 32.71 -17.68 16.64
N THR A 240 32.88 -16.99 15.52
CA THR A 240 33.33 -17.52 14.25
C THR A 240 34.85 -17.60 14.12
N GLY A 241 35.66 -17.70 15.18
CA GLY A 241 37.14 -17.83 15.06
C GLY A 241 37.78 -16.67 14.27
N THR A 242 37.09 -15.54 14.27
CA THR A 242 37.36 -14.39 13.42
C THR A 242 38.14 -13.35 14.20
N LEU A 243 39.06 -12.67 13.53
CA LEU A 243 39.85 -11.59 14.13
C LEU A 243 39.39 -10.23 13.58
N LEU A 244 38.85 -9.38 14.47
CA LEU A 244 38.49 -8.00 14.16
C LEU A 244 39.60 -7.03 14.60
N LYS A 245 39.98 -6.08 13.73
CA LYS A 245 40.73 -4.85 14.05
C LYS A 245 39.96 -3.64 13.54
N GLY A 246 40.01 -2.50 14.25
CA GLY A 246 39.22 -1.31 13.91
C GLY A 246 37.84 -1.30 14.58
N LYS A 247 36.84 -0.73 13.91
CA LYS A 247 35.52 -0.44 14.50
C LYS A 247 34.40 -1.21 13.79
N ALA A 248 33.46 -1.79 14.54
CA ALA A 248 32.35 -2.54 13.96
C ALA A 248 31.08 -2.49 14.81
N ILE A 249 29.89 -2.57 14.21
CA ILE A 249 28.64 -2.84 14.93
C ILE A 249 28.26 -4.31 14.78
N ILE A 250 27.95 -4.97 15.89
CA ILE A 250 27.47 -6.36 15.92
C ILE A 250 25.95 -6.39 16.01
N ARG A 251 25.34 -7.12 15.07
CA ARG A 251 23.90 -7.32 14.87
C ARG A 251 23.53 -8.81 15.14
N PRO A 252 22.24 -9.19 15.14
CA PRO A 252 21.82 -10.58 15.37
C PRO A 252 22.29 -11.53 14.29
N HIS A 253 22.16 -12.84 14.54
CA HIS A 253 22.61 -13.88 13.60
C HIS A 253 24.08 -13.76 13.16
N SER A 254 24.93 -13.13 13.99
CA SER A 254 26.35 -12.83 13.70
C SER A 254 26.56 -11.82 12.58
N GLU A 255 25.55 -11.01 12.26
CA GLU A 255 25.71 -9.88 11.34
C GLU A 255 26.67 -8.84 11.92
N MET A 256 27.49 -8.25 11.06
CA MET A 256 28.46 -7.23 11.47
C MET A 256 28.58 -6.15 10.42
N ASP A 257 28.52 -4.89 10.84
CA ASP A 257 28.77 -3.69 10.04
C ASP A 257 30.19 -3.16 10.34
N LEU A 258 31.16 -3.35 9.45
CA LEU A 258 32.51 -2.77 9.63
C LEU A 258 32.53 -1.28 9.26
N TYR A 259 33.23 -0.48 10.05
CA TYR A 259 33.53 0.91 9.74
C TYR A 259 34.80 1.03 8.88
N PRO A 260 35.03 2.18 8.22
CA PRO A 260 36.26 2.46 7.48
C PRO A 260 37.55 2.06 8.22
N ASP A 261 38.50 1.54 7.44
CA ASP A 261 39.84 1.10 7.88
C ASP A 261 39.84 -0.13 8.81
N SER A 262 38.68 -0.74 9.03
CA SER A 262 38.56 -1.97 9.79
C SER A 262 39.04 -3.17 8.98
N LYS A 263 39.61 -4.15 9.68
CA LYS A 263 40.09 -5.41 9.12
C LYS A 263 39.40 -6.57 9.80
N TYR A 264 38.93 -7.51 9.01
CA TYR A 264 38.26 -8.70 9.45
C TYR A 264 38.97 -9.90 8.83
N GLN A 265 39.35 -10.89 9.64
CA GLN A 265 39.86 -12.16 9.14
C GLN A 265 38.89 -13.28 9.49
N ASN A 266 38.38 -14.00 8.48
CA ASN A 266 37.48 -15.13 8.71
C ASN A 266 38.22 -16.41 9.16
N LYS A 267 37.48 -17.48 9.48
CA LYS A 267 38.05 -18.77 9.90
C LYS A 267 39.01 -19.38 8.88
N ALA A 268 38.72 -19.18 7.60
CA ALA A 268 39.50 -19.75 6.51
C ALA A 268 40.83 -18.98 6.31
N GLY A 269 41.01 -17.86 7.01
CA GLY A 269 42.22 -17.04 7.00
C GLY A 269 42.18 -15.93 5.95
N THR A 270 41.06 -15.74 5.24
CA THR A 270 40.87 -14.60 4.32
C THR A 270 40.78 -13.33 5.12
N SER A 271 41.56 -12.33 4.72
CA SER A 271 41.50 -10.98 5.27
C SER A 271 40.65 -10.10 4.38
N PHE A 272 39.80 -9.31 5.01
CA PHE A 272 38.93 -8.32 4.40
C PHE A 272 39.28 -6.96 5.00
N GLU A 273 39.55 -5.96 4.17
CA GLU A 273 39.81 -4.59 4.57
C GLU A 273 38.81 -3.68 3.87
N VAL A 274 38.16 -2.81 4.63
CA VAL A 274 37.15 -1.88 4.11
C VAL A 274 37.69 -0.47 4.06
N GLY A 275 37.51 0.21 2.93
CA GLY A 275 37.98 1.59 2.75
C GLY A 275 37.05 2.64 3.34
N LYS A 276 37.43 3.90 3.13
CA LYS A 276 36.67 5.08 3.54
C LYS A 276 35.27 5.04 2.90
N TYR A 277 34.23 5.23 3.73
CA TYR A 277 32.80 5.26 3.37
C TYR A 277 32.10 3.91 3.17
N SER A 278 32.75 2.78 3.41
CA SER A 278 32.10 1.46 3.39
C SER A 278 31.48 1.11 4.75
N ILE A 279 30.19 0.79 4.79
CA ILE A 279 29.61 -0.09 5.81
C ILE A 279 29.53 -1.47 5.20
N PHE A 280 30.18 -2.45 5.82
CA PHE A 280 30.30 -3.80 5.30
C PHE A 280 29.50 -4.77 6.15
N ARG A 281 28.45 -5.37 5.60
CA ARG A 281 27.65 -6.38 6.29
C ARG A 281 28.14 -7.79 5.99
N ILE A 282 28.45 -8.55 7.04
CA ILE A 282 28.73 -9.99 6.94
C ILE A 282 27.46 -10.73 7.31
N THR A 283 26.87 -11.50 6.41
CA THR A 283 25.62 -12.24 6.72
C THR A 283 25.81 -13.74 6.53
N PRO A 284 25.16 -14.59 7.34
CA PRO A 284 25.10 -16.01 7.05
C PRO A 284 24.34 -16.28 5.74
N GLU A 285 24.65 -17.40 5.07
CA GLU A 285 24.04 -17.78 3.77
C GLU A 285 22.51 -17.76 3.78
N SER A 286 21.89 -18.15 4.89
CA SER A 286 20.43 -18.25 5.03
C SER A 286 19.68 -16.92 5.04
N THR A 287 20.36 -15.81 5.32
CA THR A 287 19.71 -14.49 5.37
C THR A 287 19.77 -13.75 4.02
N GLY A 288 20.69 -14.16 3.13
CA GLY A 288 20.95 -13.48 1.86
C GLY A 288 21.49 -12.05 2.02
N CYS A 289 21.95 -11.44 0.93
CA CYS A 289 22.08 -9.98 0.85
C CYS A 289 20.81 -9.46 0.17
N GLN A 290 19.97 -8.72 0.89
CA GLN A 290 18.81 -8.03 0.31
C GLN A 290 19.13 -6.53 0.18
N GLY A 291 19.26 -6.02 -1.06
CA GLY A 291 19.24 -4.58 -1.36
C GLY A 291 20.57 -3.81 -1.40
N ILE A 292 20.45 -2.48 -1.23
CA ILE A 292 21.39 -1.36 -1.49
C ILE A 292 22.63 -1.24 -0.57
N GLU A 293 22.96 -2.26 0.23
CA GLU A 293 24.07 -2.19 1.21
C GLU A 293 25.28 -3.04 0.77
N ASN A 294 26.51 -2.63 1.11
CA ASN A 294 27.69 -3.44 0.82
C ASN A 294 27.67 -4.70 1.70
N CYS A 295 27.68 -5.88 1.10
CA CYS A 295 27.45 -7.12 1.80
C CYS A 295 28.32 -8.25 1.24
N ILE A 296 28.99 -8.98 2.14
CA ILE A 296 29.65 -10.25 1.83
C ILE A 296 28.87 -11.36 2.52
N ILE A 297 28.41 -12.31 1.71
CA ILE A 297 27.86 -13.56 2.22
C ILE A 297 29.05 -14.51 2.38
N ASP A 298 29.49 -14.68 3.62
CA ASP A 298 30.44 -15.72 4.03
C ASP A 298 29.64 -16.78 4.80
N PRO A 299 29.30 -17.93 4.18
CA PRO A 299 28.43 -18.92 4.79
C PRO A 299 28.94 -19.37 6.17
N PRO A 300 28.06 -19.56 7.18
CA PRO A 300 28.49 -20.11 8.45
C PRO A 300 28.93 -21.56 8.24
N HIS A 301 30.25 -21.78 8.23
CA HIS A 301 30.83 -23.11 8.12
C HIS A 301 30.39 -24.02 9.27
N TYR A 302 29.37 -24.82 9.01
CA TYR A 302 29.21 -26.18 9.52
C TYR A 302 29.73 -27.18 8.46
N VAL A 303 30.91 -26.93 7.88
CA VAL A 303 31.59 -27.92 7.03
C VAL A 303 33.08 -27.83 7.31
N GLU A 304 33.65 -28.99 7.62
CA GLU A 304 35.09 -29.21 7.74
C GLU A 304 35.83 -28.69 6.49
N ALA A 305 36.96 -28.04 6.69
CA ALA A 305 37.98 -27.65 5.70
C ALA A 305 37.72 -27.97 4.21
N GLY A 306 37.42 -26.92 3.42
CA GLY A 306 37.65 -26.87 1.96
C GLY A 306 36.37 -26.87 1.11
N GLU A 307 36.30 -25.93 0.16
CA GLU A 307 35.32 -25.86 -0.95
C GLU A 307 33.95 -25.18 -0.70
N GLY A 308 33.93 -24.03 -0.01
CA GLY A 308 32.78 -23.10 -0.03
C GLY A 308 32.88 -22.06 -1.15
N ASP A 309 31.77 -21.38 -1.47
CA ASP A 309 31.75 -20.23 -2.39
C ASP A 309 31.83 -18.89 -1.63
N LEU A 310 32.43 -17.86 -2.23
CA LEU A 310 32.52 -16.50 -1.72
C LEU A 310 31.73 -15.56 -2.64
N PHE A 311 30.68 -14.92 -2.13
CA PHE A 311 29.91 -13.91 -2.87
C PHE A 311 30.20 -12.51 -2.31
N VAL A 312 30.57 -11.60 -3.19
CA VAL A 312 30.95 -10.23 -2.83
C VAL A 312 30.01 -9.26 -3.52
N SER A 313 29.22 -8.50 -2.76
CA SER A 313 28.42 -7.38 -3.27
C SER A 313 28.98 -6.06 -2.74
N ALA A 314 29.36 -5.17 -3.65
CA ALA A 314 29.79 -3.82 -3.30
C ALA A 314 28.71 -2.84 -3.76
N ALA A 315 28.10 -2.13 -2.83
CA ALA A 315 27.24 -0.99 -3.10
C ALA A 315 28.08 0.25 -3.44
N ILE A 316 27.43 1.40 -3.49
CA ILE A 316 28.01 2.65 -3.98
C ILE A 316 29.12 3.12 -3.03
N ASP A 317 30.23 3.58 -3.61
CA ASP A 317 31.42 4.09 -2.92
C ASP A 317 32.20 3.07 -2.07
N ALA A 318 31.87 1.78 -2.15
CA ALA A 318 32.59 0.77 -1.37
C ALA A 318 33.97 0.45 -1.93
N LYS A 319 34.97 0.50 -1.07
CA LYS A 319 36.27 -0.12 -1.35
C LYS A 319 36.45 -1.33 -0.45
N ILE A 320 36.63 -2.50 -1.06
CA ILE A 320 36.82 -3.77 -0.36
C ILE A 320 38.11 -4.39 -0.86
N LYS A 321 39.07 -4.67 0.03
CA LYS A 321 40.24 -5.49 -0.30
C LYS A 321 40.07 -6.87 0.30
N ILE A 322 40.37 -7.90 -0.48
CA ILE A 322 40.24 -9.30 -0.11
C ILE A 322 41.57 -9.99 -0.35
N ASP A 323 42.20 -10.52 0.70
CA ASP A 323 43.40 -11.35 0.60
C ASP A 323 43.03 -12.80 0.93
N ALA A 324 43.07 -13.70 -0.05
CA ALA A 324 42.75 -15.12 0.10
C ALA A 324 43.83 -16.04 -0.49
N LYS A 325 43.82 -17.33 -0.11
CA LYS A 325 44.63 -18.35 -0.79
C LYS A 325 43.87 -18.88 -2.00
N ASP A 326 44.58 -19.15 -3.09
CA ASP A 326 43.98 -19.80 -4.27
C ASP A 326 43.52 -21.23 -3.92
N GLY A 327 42.33 -21.62 -4.38
CA GLY A 327 41.68 -22.88 -4.05
C GLY A 327 41.05 -22.91 -2.65
N GLN A 328 41.09 -21.80 -1.91
CA GLN A 328 40.40 -21.70 -0.62
C GLN A 328 38.87 -21.70 -0.79
N TYR A 329 38.39 -21.11 -1.88
CA TYR A 329 36.98 -21.10 -2.29
C TYR A 329 36.84 -21.80 -3.64
N ARG A 330 35.72 -22.52 -3.85
CA ARG A 330 35.40 -23.13 -5.15
C ARG A 330 35.06 -22.05 -6.16
N ASN A 331 34.09 -21.19 -5.86
CA ASN A 331 33.74 -20.02 -6.66
C ASN A 331 33.94 -18.73 -5.85
N ILE A 332 34.50 -17.71 -6.50
CA ILE A 332 34.55 -16.33 -6.00
C ILE A 332 33.75 -15.48 -6.98
N VAL A 333 32.59 -15.00 -6.54
CA VAL A 333 31.67 -14.26 -7.40
C VAL A 333 31.56 -12.83 -6.89
N VAL A 334 32.02 -11.88 -7.69
CA VAL A 334 31.82 -10.45 -7.43
C VAL A 334 30.58 -10.03 -8.18
N LYS A 335 29.51 -9.69 -7.45
CA LYS A 335 28.24 -9.29 -8.03
C LYS A 335 28.38 -8.02 -8.87
N LYS A 336 27.45 -7.84 -9.81
CA LYS A 336 27.33 -6.59 -10.58
C LYS A 336 27.29 -5.40 -9.61
N MET A 337 28.17 -4.43 -9.83
CA MET A 337 28.21 -3.21 -9.02
C MET A 337 27.19 -2.19 -9.53
N PRO A 338 26.45 -1.50 -8.64
CA PRO A 338 25.39 -0.58 -9.03
C PRO A 338 25.93 0.67 -9.73
N GLU A 339 25.13 1.21 -10.65
CA GLU A 339 25.43 2.42 -11.39
C GLU A 339 24.87 3.64 -10.65
N HIS A 340 25.71 4.36 -9.93
CA HIS A 340 25.34 5.69 -9.44
C HIS A 340 26.51 6.66 -9.55
N VAL A 341 26.35 7.68 -10.41
CA VAL A 341 27.20 8.88 -10.42
C VAL A 341 26.71 9.81 -9.32
N LEU A 342 27.31 9.73 -8.12
CA LEU A 342 26.93 10.61 -7.00
C LEU A 342 27.68 11.94 -7.01
N THR A 343 28.91 11.98 -7.52
CA THR A 343 29.74 13.19 -7.52
C THR A 343 30.64 13.25 -8.74
N PHE A 344 30.86 14.47 -9.23
CA PHE A 344 31.95 14.78 -10.15
C PHE A 344 33.14 15.30 -9.34
N ASP A 345 34.38 15.06 -9.80
CA ASP A 345 35.54 15.74 -9.22
C ASP A 345 35.52 17.25 -9.51
N GLU A 346 36.54 17.97 -9.00
CA GLU A 346 36.67 19.41 -9.22
C GLU A 346 36.75 19.77 -10.72
N GLU A 347 37.05 18.81 -11.60
CA GLU A 347 37.09 18.95 -13.05
C GLU A 347 35.81 18.48 -13.76
N GLY A 348 34.74 18.12 -13.04
CA GLY A 348 33.49 17.69 -13.64
C GLY A 348 33.53 16.27 -14.22
N ARG A 349 34.49 15.41 -13.80
CA ARG A 349 34.56 14.01 -14.23
C ARG A 349 33.83 13.11 -13.24
N PRO A 350 33.03 12.13 -13.68
CA PRO A 350 32.35 11.20 -12.79
C PRO A 350 33.38 10.43 -11.95
N ILE A 351 33.30 10.49 -10.62
CA ILE A 351 34.12 9.65 -9.75
C ILE A 351 33.33 8.38 -9.44
N TYR A 352 33.64 7.28 -10.12
CA TYR A 352 33.19 5.94 -9.71
C TYR A 352 34.07 5.47 -8.56
N ARG A 353 33.49 5.13 -7.41
CA ARG A 353 34.25 4.85 -6.18
C ARG A 353 34.16 3.40 -5.69
N SER A 354 33.26 2.60 -6.23
CA SER A 354 33.12 1.19 -5.84
C SER A 354 34.21 0.32 -6.49
N GLU A 355 34.98 -0.38 -5.67
CA GLU A 355 36.12 -1.21 -6.07
C GLU A 355 36.23 -2.44 -5.15
N VAL A 356 36.40 -3.61 -5.75
CA VAL A 356 36.81 -4.83 -5.04
C VAL A 356 38.21 -5.22 -5.50
N ASP A 357 39.18 -5.16 -4.60
CA ASP A 357 40.58 -5.51 -4.84
C ASP A 357 40.88 -6.91 -4.26
N LEU A 358 40.81 -7.93 -5.11
CA LEU A 358 41.05 -9.32 -4.75
C LEU A 358 42.51 -9.71 -5.00
N THR A 359 43.20 -10.16 -3.97
CA THR A 359 44.53 -10.77 -4.05
C THR A 359 44.47 -12.25 -3.68
N LEU A 360 44.84 -13.10 -4.63
CA LEU A 360 44.97 -14.55 -4.46
C LEU A 360 46.44 -14.96 -4.34
N THR A 361 46.76 -15.69 -3.27
CA THR A 361 48.11 -16.26 -3.05
C THR A 361 48.12 -17.74 -3.43
N LYS A 362 48.90 -18.11 -4.44
CA LYS A 362 49.09 -19.50 -4.89
C LYS A 362 50.04 -20.29 -3.98
N ASP A 363 50.09 -21.61 -4.15
CA ASP A 363 50.91 -22.54 -3.33
C ASP A 363 52.41 -22.18 -3.22
N LYS A 364 52.98 -21.45 -4.20
CA LYS A 364 54.39 -21.02 -4.22
C LYS A 364 54.61 -19.57 -3.74
N GLY A 365 53.57 -18.93 -3.18
CA GLY A 365 53.62 -17.52 -2.75
C GLY A 365 53.49 -16.49 -3.88
N GLU A 366 53.32 -16.95 -5.12
CA GLU A 366 52.94 -16.09 -6.25
C GLU A 366 51.58 -15.45 -5.98
N LYS A 367 51.48 -14.14 -6.21
CA LYS A 367 50.25 -13.38 -6.01
C LYS A 367 49.64 -12.97 -7.33
N THR A 368 48.33 -13.13 -7.43
CA THR A 368 47.51 -12.61 -8.52
C THR A 368 46.53 -11.61 -7.93
N ARG A 369 46.54 -10.37 -8.45
CA ARG A 369 45.67 -9.29 -8.00
C ARG A 369 44.64 -8.98 -9.08
N ILE A 370 43.37 -8.88 -8.74
CA ILE A 370 42.25 -8.60 -9.64
C ILE A 370 41.44 -7.47 -9.01
N VAL A 371 41.33 -6.36 -9.72
CA VAL A 371 40.53 -5.21 -9.30
C VAL A 371 39.24 -5.20 -10.11
N PHE A 372 38.11 -5.36 -9.43
CA PHE A 372 36.77 -5.27 -10.01
C PHE A 372 36.21 -3.87 -9.78
N SER A 373 35.49 -3.37 -10.78
CA SER A 373 34.72 -2.12 -10.71
C SER A 373 33.48 -2.27 -11.59
N LYS A 374 32.73 -1.19 -11.85
CA LYS A 374 31.69 -1.23 -12.89
C LYS A 374 32.24 -1.54 -14.29
N ASP A 375 33.50 -1.14 -14.52
CA ASP A 375 34.21 -1.34 -15.76
C ASP A 375 34.94 -2.68 -15.74
N LYS A 376 35.48 -3.05 -16.90
CA LYS A 376 36.23 -4.29 -17.10
C LYS A 376 37.27 -4.51 -15.98
N PRO A 377 37.27 -5.68 -15.32
CA PRO A 377 38.25 -5.99 -14.28
C PRO A 377 39.71 -5.92 -14.75
N ILE A 378 40.58 -5.37 -13.91
CA ILE A 378 42.01 -5.21 -14.18
C ILE A 378 42.78 -6.28 -13.39
N ALA A 379 43.48 -7.17 -14.10
CA ALA A 379 44.30 -8.22 -13.50
C ALA A 379 45.79 -7.91 -13.57
N GLN A 380 46.51 -8.17 -12.48
CA GLN A 380 47.97 -8.08 -12.36
C GLN A 380 48.51 -9.43 -11.85
N GLY A 381 49.45 -10.03 -12.59
CA GLY A 381 49.98 -11.37 -12.33
C GLY A 381 49.43 -12.42 -13.29
N ASN A 382 49.83 -13.69 -13.12
CA ASN A 382 49.40 -14.77 -14.01
C ASN A 382 48.05 -15.35 -13.54
N LEU A 383 47.05 -15.34 -14.44
CA LEU A 383 45.72 -15.89 -14.16
C LEU A 383 45.61 -17.40 -14.48
N ASN A 384 46.55 -17.95 -15.22
CA ASN A 384 46.48 -19.35 -15.64
C ASN A 384 46.69 -20.29 -14.46
N GLY A 385 45.87 -21.34 -14.42
CA GLY A 385 45.97 -22.42 -13.43
C GLY A 385 45.50 -22.04 -12.02
N LEU A 386 44.67 -21.00 -11.88
CA LEU A 386 43.93 -20.74 -10.65
C LEU A 386 43.03 -21.93 -10.32
N LYS A 387 43.01 -22.34 -9.06
CA LYS A 387 42.14 -23.41 -8.54
C LYS A 387 40.74 -22.90 -8.20
N SER A 388 40.62 -21.62 -7.83
CA SER A 388 39.33 -20.97 -7.62
C SER A 388 38.73 -20.48 -8.94
N ASN A 389 37.44 -20.75 -9.16
CA ASN A 389 36.68 -20.12 -10.22
C ASN A 389 36.35 -18.68 -9.83
N ILE A 390 36.31 -17.77 -10.80
CA ILE A 390 36.03 -16.36 -10.57
C ILE A 390 34.97 -15.90 -11.56
N GLY A 391 33.90 -15.25 -11.06
CA GLY A 391 32.82 -14.72 -11.88
C GLY A 391 32.51 -13.27 -11.55
N HIS A 392 32.30 -12.45 -12.58
CA HIS A 392 31.85 -11.06 -12.47
C HIS A 392 31.08 -10.65 -13.72
N VAL A 393 30.20 -9.66 -13.59
CA VAL A 393 29.52 -9.01 -14.71
C VAL A 393 29.84 -7.54 -14.62
N PHE A 394 30.44 -7.02 -15.70
CA PHE A 394 30.75 -5.61 -15.83
C PHE A 394 29.92 -5.01 -16.97
N THR A 395 29.74 -3.70 -16.92
CA THR A 395 29.08 -2.97 -17.99
C THR A 395 30.13 -2.40 -18.92
N SER A 396 29.90 -2.50 -20.22
CA SER A 396 30.69 -1.77 -21.21
C SER A 396 29.75 -1.00 -22.12
N THR A 397 30.07 0.27 -22.34
CA THR A 397 29.39 1.07 -23.36
C THR A 397 29.73 0.49 -24.73
N LYS A 398 28.75 -0.12 -25.39
CA LYS A 398 28.90 -0.51 -26.78
C LYS A 398 28.46 0.67 -27.63
N PHE A 399 29.46 1.36 -28.16
CA PHE A 399 29.20 2.38 -29.15
C PHE A 399 28.66 1.71 -30.41
N PRO A 400 27.62 2.28 -31.03
CA PRO A 400 27.10 1.75 -32.28
C PRO A 400 28.23 1.61 -33.31
N ALA A 401 28.15 0.56 -34.14
CA ALA A 401 29.04 0.45 -35.27
C ALA A 401 28.94 1.72 -36.14
N VAL A 402 29.98 2.03 -36.92
CA VAL A 402 30.04 3.20 -37.82
C VAL A 402 28.88 3.24 -38.85
N ASP A 403 28.08 2.17 -38.91
CA ASP A 403 27.04 1.88 -39.89
C ASP A 403 25.60 2.14 -39.43
N VAL A 404 25.37 2.69 -38.24
CA VAL A 404 24.01 2.96 -37.77
C VAL A 404 23.33 4.00 -38.66
N ALA A 405 22.17 3.63 -39.21
CA ALA A 405 21.45 4.47 -40.16
C ALA A 405 21.00 5.78 -39.51
N ASN A 406 20.40 5.73 -38.31
CA ASN A 406 19.95 6.90 -37.57
C ASN A 406 20.15 6.69 -36.05
N PHE A 407 20.41 7.76 -35.30
CA PHE A 407 20.41 7.73 -33.82
C PHE A 407 19.98 9.08 -33.24
N VAL A 408 19.68 9.11 -31.93
CA VAL A 408 19.36 10.31 -31.17
C VAL A 408 20.51 10.62 -30.22
N ASP A 409 21.02 11.86 -30.20
CA ASP A 409 22.15 12.27 -29.34
C ASP A 409 21.71 12.59 -27.89
N GLU A 410 22.66 13.00 -27.03
CA GLU A 410 22.36 13.33 -25.63
C GLU A 410 21.41 14.51 -25.43
N ASN A 411 21.13 15.31 -26.48
CA ASN A 411 20.20 16.44 -26.43
C ASN A 411 18.81 16.09 -26.98
N GLY A 412 18.60 14.85 -27.43
CA GLY A 412 17.36 14.44 -28.08
C GLY A 412 17.33 14.73 -29.59
N ASP A 413 18.45 15.16 -30.19
CA ASP A 413 18.50 15.51 -31.61
C ASP A 413 18.75 14.28 -32.49
N THR A 414 18.05 14.19 -33.63
CA THR A 414 18.17 13.05 -34.55
C THR A 414 19.26 13.27 -35.60
N TRP A 415 20.15 12.28 -35.70
CA TRP A 415 21.21 12.19 -36.70
C TRP A 415 20.92 11.10 -37.73
N VAL A 416 21.09 11.40 -39.03
CA VAL A 416 20.84 10.47 -40.15
C VAL A 416 22.11 10.27 -40.98
N ARG A 417 22.55 9.02 -41.10
CA ARG A 417 23.70 8.63 -41.91
C ARG A 417 23.38 8.76 -43.40
N GLN A 418 24.26 9.45 -44.10
CA GLN A 418 24.24 9.61 -45.54
C GLN A 418 25.01 8.47 -46.22
N SER A 419 24.74 8.25 -47.51
CA SER A 419 25.50 7.29 -48.33
C SER A 419 27.00 7.60 -48.42
N SER A 420 27.40 8.83 -48.11
CA SER A 420 28.80 9.27 -48.00
C SER A 420 29.50 8.81 -46.71
N GLY A 421 28.77 8.23 -45.76
CA GLY A 421 29.27 7.86 -44.43
C GLY A 421 29.23 9.01 -43.40
N LYS A 422 28.87 10.23 -43.80
CA LYS A 422 28.63 11.38 -42.90
C LYS A 422 27.24 11.34 -42.28
N TYR A 423 27.02 12.08 -41.21
CA TYR A 423 25.74 12.18 -40.52
C TYR A 423 25.15 13.59 -40.67
N LEU A 424 23.83 13.69 -40.85
CA LEU A 424 23.09 14.95 -40.85
C LEU A 424 22.25 15.06 -39.58
N LYS A 425 22.40 16.14 -38.82
CA LYS A 425 21.49 16.50 -37.74
C LYS A 425 20.36 17.35 -38.29
N PHE A 426 19.13 17.02 -37.95
CA PHE A 426 17.94 17.75 -38.40
C PHE A 426 17.41 18.66 -37.30
N LYS A 427 16.91 19.83 -37.70
CA LYS A 427 16.19 20.77 -36.86
C LYS A 427 14.75 20.88 -37.38
N GLU A 428 13.78 20.84 -36.48
CA GLU A 428 12.39 21.11 -36.82
C GLU A 428 12.16 22.62 -36.89
N VAL A 429 11.67 23.10 -38.03
CA VAL A 429 11.27 24.48 -38.27
C VAL A 429 9.88 24.43 -38.87
N ASP A 430 8.87 24.97 -38.16
CA ASP A 430 7.47 24.98 -38.59
C ASP A 430 6.90 23.59 -38.98
N GLY A 431 7.28 22.53 -38.25
CA GLY A 431 6.85 21.16 -38.55
C GLY A 431 7.62 20.47 -39.68
N VAL A 432 8.67 21.11 -40.22
CA VAL A 432 9.53 20.56 -41.28
C VAL A 432 10.94 20.31 -40.75
N PHE A 433 11.39 19.06 -40.85
CA PHE A 433 12.76 18.69 -40.50
C PHE A 433 13.72 19.08 -41.62
N THR A 434 14.61 20.02 -41.31
CA THR A 434 15.65 20.48 -42.24
C THR A 434 17.05 20.11 -41.72
N PRO A 435 17.96 19.65 -42.58
CA PRO A 435 19.31 19.30 -42.15
C PRO A 435 20.09 20.58 -41.79
N ALA A 436 20.58 20.65 -40.56
CA ALA A 436 21.23 21.82 -40.01
C ALA A 436 22.75 21.67 -39.90
N ILE A 437 23.25 20.46 -39.63
CA ILE A 437 24.67 20.19 -39.37
C ILE A 437 25.09 18.89 -40.06
N VAL A 438 26.34 18.85 -40.54
CA VAL A 438 27.02 17.63 -41.00
C VAL A 438 28.08 17.24 -39.99
N GLY A 439 28.08 15.97 -39.60
CA GLY A 439 29.06 15.38 -38.70
C GLY A 439 29.74 14.13 -39.27
N GLU A 440 30.88 13.81 -38.68
CA GLU A 440 31.64 12.58 -38.92
C GLU A 440 31.66 11.75 -37.63
N TYR A 441 31.30 10.47 -37.73
CA TYR A 441 31.29 9.58 -36.58
C TYR A 441 32.72 9.15 -36.23
N ILE A 442 33.10 9.37 -34.98
CA ILE A 442 34.35 8.95 -34.38
C ILE A 442 34.02 7.86 -33.35
N LEU A 443 34.46 6.63 -33.62
CA LEU A 443 34.19 5.48 -32.77
C LEU A 443 34.68 5.74 -31.33
N GLY A 444 33.77 5.65 -30.36
CA GLY A 444 34.07 5.88 -28.95
C GLY A 444 34.02 7.35 -28.49
N GLU A 445 33.89 8.30 -29.41
CA GLU A 445 33.79 9.74 -29.08
C GLU A 445 32.40 10.31 -29.41
N GLY A 446 31.78 9.87 -30.51
CA GLY A 446 30.46 10.34 -30.96
C GLY A 446 30.50 10.91 -32.38
N VAL A 447 29.60 11.83 -32.72
CA VAL A 447 29.61 12.54 -34.01
C VAL A 447 30.25 13.91 -33.86
N LYS A 448 31.38 14.12 -34.54
CA LYS A 448 32.08 15.39 -34.60
C LYS A 448 31.51 16.25 -35.72
N THR A 449 31.03 17.44 -35.40
CA THR A 449 30.59 18.43 -36.38
C THR A 449 31.74 18.83 -37.29
N ILE A 450 31.54 18.70 -38.60
CA ILE A 450 32.53 19.08 -39.61
C ILE A 450 32.03 20.22 -40.50
N GLU A 451 30.72 20.46 -40.57
CA GLU A 451 30.12 21.51 -41.39
C GLU A 451 28.76 21.93 -40.81
N ILE A 452 28.45 23.23 -40.87
CA ILE A 452 27.16 23.79 -40.44
C ILE A 452 26.43 24.26 -41.71
N LEU A 453 25.24 23.71 -41.93
CA LEU A 453 24.41 23.99 -43.11
C LEU A 453 23.39 25.11 -42.85
N ASP A 454 22.89 25.21 -41.62
CA ASP A 454 21.99 26.27 -41.18
C ASP A 454 22.75 27.30 -40.32
N PRO A 455 23.03 28.51 -40.84
CA PRO A 455 23.75 29.54 -40.10
C PRO A 455 22.96 30.10 -38.90
N SER A 456 21.68 29.76 -38.74
CA SER A 456 20.88 30.12 -37.55
C SER A 456 21.18 29.25 -36.33
N VAL A 457 21.97 28.17 -36.49
CA VAL A 457 22.35 27.28 -35.40
C VAL A 457 23.67 27.76 -34.78
N GLU A 458 23.62 28.14 -33.50
CA GLU A 458 24.78 28.53 -32.70
C GLU A 458 25.60 27.30 -32.26
N GLU A 459 26.17 26.59 -33.23
CA GLU A 459 27.07 25.46 -32.98
C GLU A 459 28.46 25.71 -33.58
N GLU A 460 29.47 24.99 -33.09
CA GLU A 460 30.86 25.12 -33.55
C GLU A 460 31.31 23.89 -34.35
N VAL A 461 32.01 24.14 -35.46
CA VAL A 461 32.75 23.09 -36.17
C VAL A 461 33.81 22.51 -35.24
N GLY A 462 33.81 21.19 -35.09
CA GLY A 462 34.67 20.45 -34.17
C GLY A 462 34.00 20.04 -32.86
N LYS A 463 32.78 20.53 -32.57
CA LYS A 463 31.98 20.05 -31.44
C LYS A 463 31.63 18.57 -31.63
N VAL A 464 31.71 17.78 -30.56
CA VAL A 464 31.39 16.34 -30.58
C VAL A 464 30.07 16.13 -29.83
N TYR A 465 29.13 15.47 -30.50
CA TYR A 465 27.87 15.00 -29.94
C TYR A 465 28.03 13.55 -29.54
N LYS A 466 27.86 13.23 -28.27
CA LYS A 466 27.97 11.85 -27.82
C LYS A 466 26.82 11.05 -28.42
N VAL A 467 27.18 9.99 -29.13
CA VAL A 467 26.19 8.98 -29.44
C VAL A 467 25.96 8.18 -28.17
N PRO A 468 24.74 8.11 -27.62
CA PRO A 468 24.45 7.22 -26.50
C PRO A 468 24.83 5.81 -26.93
N GLY A 469 25.90 5.27 -26.35
CA GLY A 469 26.18 3.86 -26.50
C GLY A 469 25.12 3.08 -25.73
N SER A 470 24.70 1.94 -26.26
CA SER A 470 23.94 1.01 -25.44
C SER A 470 24.90 0.40 -24.43
N GLU A 471 24.62 0.60 -23.15
CA GLU A 471 25.30 -0.17 -22.12
C GLU A 471 24.92 -1.64 -22.31
N GLU A 472 25.91 -2.48 -22.55
CA GLU A 472 25.73 -3.92 -22.61
C GLU A 472 26.50 -4.55 -21.44
N GLU A 473 25.90 -5.57 -20.85
CA GLU A 473 26.53 -6.35 -19.80
C GLU A 473 27.42 -7.44 -20.42
N PHE A 474 28.64 -7.55 -19.91
CA PHE A 474 29.61 -8.52 -20.35
C PHE A 474 30.06 -9.43 -19.20
N PRO A 475 30.04 -10.75 -19.41
CA PRO A 475 30.54 -11.68 -18.41
C PRO A 475 32.06 -11.70 -18.38
N TRP A 476 32.66 -11.56 -17.21
CA TRP A 476 34.10 -11.73 -16.98
C TRP A 476 34.32 -12.93 -16.07
N MET A 477 34.95 -14.00 -16.58
CA MET A 477 35.05 -15.27 -15.84
C MET A 477 36.38 -15.98 -16.04
N ILE A 478 36.84 -16.63 -14.99
CA ILE A 478 37.89 -17.65 -15.01
C ILE A 478 37.26 -18.93 -14.48
N TYR A 479 37.22 -19.97 -15.32
CA TYR A 479 36.57 -21.23 -14.98
C TYR A 479 37.55 -22.38 -15.19
N ASN A 480 37.76 -23.21 -14.16
CA ASN A 480 38.76 -24.28 -14.14
C ASN A 480 40.17 -23.81 -14.57
N GLY A 481 40.55 -22.60 -14.16
CA GLY A 481 41.84 -22.00 -14.49
C GLY A 481 41.99 -21.49 -15.92
N GLU A 482 40.92 -21.54 -16.72
CA GLU A 482 40.86 -21.04 -18.10
C GLU A 482 40.12 -19.69 -18.17
N PRO A 483 40.73 -18.63 -18.73
CA PRO A 483 40.10 -17.32 -18.86
C PRO A 483 39.12 -17.25 -20.04
N SER A 484 37.94 -16.64 -19.84
CA SER A 484 36.99 -16.36 -20.91
C SER A 484 37.53 -15.33 -21.93
N VAL A 485 36.88 -15.20 -23.09
CA VAL A 485 37.29 -14.25 -24.15
C VAL A 485 37.34 -12.79 -23.66
N ASN A 486 36.38 -12.40 -22.82
CA ASN A 486 36.32 -11.05 -22.23
C ASN A 486 37.51 -10.78 -21.29
N VAL A 487 38.02 -11.80 -20.58
CA VAL A 487 39.23 -11.68 -19.74
C VAL A 487 40.45 -11.30 -20.57
N LYS A 488 40.53 -11.78 -21.81
CA LYS A 488 41.70 -11.58 -22.70
C LYS A 488 41.76 -10.23 -23.38
N GLY A 489 40.70 -9.43 -23.36
CA GLY A 489 40.67 -8.18 -24.15
C GLY A 489 39.46 -8.05 -25.06
N GLU A 490 38.84 -9.17 -25.42
CA GLU A 490 37.96 -9.27 -26.58
C GLU A 490 36.50 -9.11 -26.15
N LEU A 491 35.89 -7.97 -26.49
CA LEU A 491 34.44 -7.75 -26.31
C LEU A 491 33.72 -8.25 -27.57
N ASN A 492 33.26 -9.50 -27.57
CA ASN A 492 32.65 -10.11 -28.76
C ASN A 492 31.30 -10.79 -28.54
N VAL A 493 30.87 -10.99 -27.29
CA VAL A 493 29.58 -11.64 -26.96
C VAL A 493 28.95 -10.95 -25.75
N GLY A 494 27.77 -10.35 -25.94
CA GLY A 494 26.98 -9.76 -24.85
C GLY A 494 26.39 -10.83 -23.93
N LEU A 495 25.87 -10.44 -22.75
CA LEU A 495 25.37 -11.37 -21.74
C LEU A 495 24.35 -12.39 -22.28
N VAL A 496 23.30 -11.93 -22.96
CA VAL A 496 22.21 -12.81 -23.44
C VAL A 496 22.75 -13.87 -24.39
N ASP A 497 23.63 -13.49 -25.31
CA ASP A 497 24.25 -14.42 -26.26
C ASP A 497 25.16 -15.42 -25.56
N GLN A 498 25.96 -14.98 -24.58
CA GLN A 498 26.84 -15.87 -23.83
C GLN A 498 26.04 -16.84 -22.94
N VAL A 499 24.99 -16.36 -22.27
CA VAL A 499 24.10 -17.22 -21.49
C VAL A 499 23.44 -18.24 -22.42
N THR A 500 22.86 -17.80 -23.53
CA THR A 500 22.26 -18.67 -24.57
C THR A 500 23.25 -19.73 -25.07
N LYS A 501 24.51 -19.35 -25.29
CA LYS A 501 25.57 -20.27 -25.71
C LYS A 501 25.88 -21.31 -24.63
N LEU A 502 26.09 -20.88 -23.39
CA LEU A 502 26.39 -21.77 -22.26
C LEU A 502 25.24 -22.75 -21.97
N VAL A 503 24.01 -22.27 -22.12
CA VAL A 503 22.78 -23.06 -22.08
C VAL A 503 22.83 -24.15 -23.16
N GLY A 504 23.12 -23.80 -24.42
CA GLY A 504 23.22 -24.75 -25.53
C GLY A 504 24.35 -25.78 -25.37
N GLU A 505 25.45 -25.38 -24.75
CA GLU A 505 26.60 -26.25 -24.43
C GLU A 505 26.36 -27.13 -23.18
N LYS A 506 25.26 -26.92 -22.46
CA LYS A 506 24.87 -27.64 -21.22
C LYS A 506 25.91 -27.52 -20.09
N ASN A 507 26.69 -26.44 -20.05
CA ASN A 507 27.71 -26.22 -19.02
C ASN A 507 27.11 -25.58 -17.75
N LYS A 508 26.37 -26.38 -16.97
CA LYS A 508 25.57 -25.88 -15.82
C LYS A 508 26.39 -25.18 -14.74
N ASP A 509 27.62 -25.63 -14.48
CA ASP A 509 28.47 -25.06 -13.42
C ASP A 509 29.06 -23.70 -13.83
N GLU A 510 29.44 -23.53 -15.11
CA GLU A 510 29.83 -22.22 -15.64
C GLU A 510 28.63 -21.26 -15.71
N LEU A 511 27.45 -21.76 -16.06
CA LEU A 511 26.22 -20.96 -16.04
C LEU A 511 25.83 -20.53 -14.61
N ARG A 512 25.97 -21.40 -13.61
CA ARG A 512 25.75 -21.04 -12.19
C ARG A 512 26.74 -19.99 -11.71
N LEU A 513 28.01 -20.12 -12.09
CA LEU A 513 29.04 -19.12 -11.79
C LEU A 513 28.66 -17.76 -12.38
N LEU A 514 28.19 -17.74 -13.64
CA LEU A 514 27.76 -16.53 -14.32
C LEU A 514 26.50 -15.91 -13.68
N LEU A 515 25.43 -16.70 -13.53
CA LEU A 515 24.17 -16.23 -12.96
C LEU A 515 24.31 -15.85 -11.48
N GLY A 516 25.31 -16.40 -10.78
CA GLY A 516 25.68 -15.99 -9.43
C GLY A 516 26.10 -14.52 -9.33
N ALA A 517 26.62 -13.92 -10.41
CA ALA A 517 27.02 -12.51 -10.43
C ALA A 517 25.83 -11.54 -10.47
N PHE A 518 24.62 -12.05 -10.74
CA PHE A 518 23.39 -11.27 -10.74
C PHE A 518 22.62 -11.47 -9.44
N GLU A 519 22.20 -10.36 -8.83
CA GLU A 519 21.12 -10.39 -7.83
C GLU A 519 19.80 -10.73 -8.50
N SER A 520 19.58 -10.14 -9.67
CA SER A 520 18.41 -10.34 -10.50
C SER A 520 18.71 -10.06 -11.97
N LEU A 521 17.86 -10.57 -12.86
CA LEU A 521 17.88 -10.31 -14.29
C LEU A 521 16.62 -9.54 -14.70
N GLU A 522 16.76 -8.74 -15.75
CA GLU A 522 15.60 -8.10 -16.40
C GLU A 522 14.66 -9.16 -16.99
N ALA A 523 13.35 -8.88 -16.95
CA ALA A 523 12.34 -9.82 -17.44
C ALA A 523 12.54 -10.17 -18.93
N SER A 524 12.98 -9.20 -19.74
CA SER A 524 13.32 -9.39 -21.15
C SER A 524 14.43 -10.44 -21.34
N TYR A 525 15.52 -10.34 -20.57
CA TYR A 525 16.61 -11.32 -20.62
C TYR A 525 16.15 -12.70 -20.20
N ILE A 526 15.33 -12.78 -19.15
CA ILE A 526 14.78 -14.04 -18.67
C ILE A 526 13.94 -14.71 -19.76
N SER A 527 13.02 -13.98 -20.39
CA SER A 527 12.21 -14.51 -21.49
C SER A 527 13.07 -14.99 -22.66
N ASP A 528 14.02 -14.17 -23.13
CA ASP A 528 14.93 -14.53 -24.23
C ASP A 528 15.76 -15.79 -23.95
N ILE A 529 16.19 -15.96 -22.69
CA ILE A 529 16.98 -17.13 -22.28
C ILE A 529 16.09 -18.38 -22.15
N ILE A 530 14.90 -18.24 -21.54
CA ILE A 530 13.98 -19.36 -21.33
C ILE A 530 13.45 -19.88 -22.68
N GLU A 531 13.16 -18.99 -23.64
CA GLU A 531 12.71 -19.39 -24.99
C GLU A 531 13.76 -20.23 -25.75
N LYS A 532 15.04 -20.06 -25.44
CA LYS A 532 16.15 -20.72 -26.14
C LYS A 532 16.68 -21.97 -25.43
N THR A 533 16.12 -22.34 -24.27
CA THR A 533 16.53 -23.53 -23.52
C THR A 533 15.44 -24.59 -23.50
N ASP A 534 15.84 -25.86 -23.46
CA ASP A 534 14.98 -27.00 -23.16
C ASP A 534 15.41 -27.71 -21.85
N ASP A 535 16.37 -27.14 -21.11
CA ASP A 535 16.86 -27.70 -19.85
C ASP A 535 16.11 -27.09 -18.67
N LEU A 536 15.29 -27.91 -18.02
CA LEU A 536 14.45 -27.52 -16.89
C LEU A 536 15.22 -26.85 -15.73
N GLU A 537 16.36 -27.42 -15.35
CA GLU A 537 17.17 -26.88 -14.24
C GLU A 537 17.75 -25.50 -14.58
N THR A 538 18.07 -25.28 -15.86
CA THR A 538 18.52 -23.99 -16.37
C THR A 538 17.38 -22.97 -16.39
N MET A 539 16.19 -23.34 -16.88
CA MET A 539 15.01 -22.47 -16.79
C MET A 539 14.71 -22.05 -15.35
N GLN A 540 14.72 -23.01 -14.42
CA GLN A 540 14.50 -22.74 -12.99
C GLN A 540 15.54 -21.75 -12.46
N LEU A 541 16.83 -21.98 -12.75
CA LEU A 541 17.92 -21.12 -12.30
C LEU A 541 17.80 -19.68 -12.82
N VAL A 542 17.40 -19.51 -14.08
CA VAL A 542 17.20 -18.19 -14.70
C VAL A 542 15.95 -17.51 -14.14
N LEU A 543 14.85 -18.25 -13.99
CA LEU A 543 13.59 -17.75 -13.46
C LEU A 543 13.69 -17.34 -11.98
N ASP A 544 14.58 -17.97 -11.21
CA ASP A 544 14.88 -17.58 -9.83
C ASP A 544 15.64 -16.25 -9.72
N LYS A 545 16.11 -15.70 -10.85
CA LYS A 545 16.68 -14.34 -10.93
C LYS A 545 15.65 -13.27 -11.28
N THR A 546 14.37 -13.59 -11.37
CA THR A 546 13.32 -12.62 -11.69
C THR A 546 13.22 -11.50 -10.65
N ILE A 547 13.26 -10.24 -11.08
CA ILE A 547 12.88 -9.09 -10.25
C ILE A 547 11.37 -9.15 -10.02
N VAL A 548 10.95 -9.17 -8.76
CA VAL A 548 9.54 -9.12 -8.38
C VAL A 548 9.22 -7.70 -7.92
N PRO A 549 8.38 -6.95 -8.67
CA PRO A 549 7.88 -5.66 -8.21
C PRO A 549 7.17 -5.78 -6.85
N PRO A 550 7.22 -4.77 -5.97
CA PRO A 550 6.63 -4.85 -4.63
C PRO A 550 5.12 -5.14 -4.61
N ASP A 551 4.41 -4.81 -5.68
CA ASP A 551 2.97 -5.02 -5.88
C ASP A 551 2.61 -6.37 -6.52
N ARG A 552 3.61 -7.17 -6.89
CA ARG A 552 3.41 -8.48 -7.53
C ARG A 552 3.91 -9.61 -6.65
N SER A 553 3.28 -10.77 -6.76
CA SER A 553 3.82 -11.99 -6.16
C SER A 553 4.90 -12.58 -7.05
N SER A 554 5.91 -13.21 -6.44
CA SER A 554 6.94 -13.94 -7.19
C SER A 554 6.31 -15.04 -8.05
N PHE A 555 5.28 -15.71 -7.53
CA PHE A 555 4.52 -16.73 -8.26
C PHE A 555 3.87 -16.17 -9.52
N GLY A 556 3.11 -15.08 -9.42
CA GLY A 556 2.40 -14.47 -10.54
C GLY A 556 3.35 -14.05 -11.66
N MET A 557 4.46 -13.42 -11.31
CA MET A 557 5.49 -13.00 -12.27
C MET A 557 6.15 -14.21 -12.97
N LYS A 558 6.48 -15.27 -12.21
CA LYS A 558 7.08 -16.48 -12.79
C LYS A 558 6.13 -17.17 -13.78
N MET A 559 4.84 -17.24 -13.47
CA MET A 559 3.85 -17.80 -14.37
C MET A 559 3.68 -16.92 -15.62
N GLU A 560 3.62 -15.60 -15.47
CA GLU A 560 3.53 -14.64 -16.58
C GLU A 560 4.69 -14.79 -17.57
N ILE A 561 5.93 -14.86 -17.08
CA ILE A 561 7.13 -15.09 -17.91
C ILE A 561 7.06 -16.41 -18.68
N LEU A 562 6.58 -17.48 -18.05
CA LEU A 562 6.47 -18.80 -18.69
C LEU A 562 5.29 -18.88 -19.67
N GLY A 563 4.42 -17.87 -19.71
CA GLY A 563 3.07 -18.05 -20.22
C GLY A 563 2.98 -18.39 -21.70
N GLU A 564 3.85 -17.83 -22.53
CA GLU A 564 3.86 -18.07 -23.99
C GLU A 564 4.72 -19.28 -24.39
N ILE A 565 5.43 -19.89 -23.43
CA ILE A 565 6.43 -20.92 -23.71
C ILE A 565 5.81 -22.31 -23.51
N ASP A 566 5.55 -23.01 -24.62
CA ASP A 566 4.94 -24.35 -24.64
C ASP A 566 5.96 -25.44 -25.01
N THR A 567 7.01 -25.58 -24.19
CA THR A 567 7.98 -26.68 -24.30
C THR A 567 7.77 -27.71 -23.19
N PRO A 568 8.20 -28.98 -23.35
CA PRO A 568 8.09 -29.99 -22.29
C PRO A 568 8.75 -29.54 -20.96
N ALA A 569 9.92 -28.89 -21.03
CA ALA A 569 10.61 -28.37 -19.85
C ALA A 569 9.87 -27.20 -19.20
N ALA A 570 9.35 -26.25 -19.99
CA ALA A 570 8.54 -25.16 -19.46
C ALA A 570 7.26 -25.67 -18.79
N ASN A 571 6.60 -26.67 -19.37
CA ASN A 571 5.41 -27.29 -18.79
C ASN A 571 5.72 -28.07 -17.50
N GLU A 572 6.84 -28.80 -17.43
CA GLU A 572 7.30 -29.41 -16.18
C GLU A 572 7.61 -28.34 -15.12
N LEU A 573 8.22 -27.21 -15.51
CA LEU A 573 8.52 -26.10 -14.61
C LEU A 573 7.25 -25.44 -14.07
N LYS A 574 6.28 -25.12 -14.94
CA LYS A 574 4.94 -24.64 -14.55
C LYS A 574 4.31 -25.58 -13.52
N GLN A 575 4.40 -26.89 -13.74
CA GLN A 575 3.89 -27.88 -12.80
C GLN A 575 4.62 -27.85 -11.45
N ARG A 576 5.96 -27.75 -11.44
CA ARG A 576 6.75 -27.64 -10.19
C ARG A 576 6.37 -26.38 -9.41
N ILE A 577 6.22 -25.25 -10.08
CA ILE A 577 5.83 -23.97 -9.48
C ILE A 577 4.43 -24.08 -8.88
N LEU A 578 3.46 -24.65 -9.61
CA LEU A 578 2.11 -24.88 -9.11
C LEU A 578 2.07 -25.85 -7.91
N ASN A 579 2.87 -26.92 -7.94
CA ASN A 579 2.95 -27.89 -6.85
C ASN A 579 3.59 -27.31 -5.58
N ALA A 580 4.51 -26.37 -5.73
CA ALA A 580 5.14 -25.66 -4.60
C ALA A 580 4.19 -24.67 -3.91
N GLN A 581 3.10 -24.27 -4.57
CA GLN A 581 2.07 -23.45 -3.94
C GLN A 581 1.06 -24.34 -3.19
N GLU A 582 0.85 -24.00 -1.91
CA GLU A 582 -0.29 -24.56 -1.15
C GLU A 582 -1.59 -23.91 -1.61
N HIS A 583 -1.57 -22.59 -1.79
CA HIS A 583 -2.68 -21.75 -2.23
C HIS A 583 -2.22 -20.76 -3.30
N ILE A 584 -3.06 -20.53 -4.32
CA ILE A 584 -2.88 -19.46 -5.31
C ILE A 584 -3.83 -18.32 -4.95
N THR A 585 -3.28 -17.10 -4.89
CA THR A 585 -4.07 -15.90 -4.58
C THR A 585 -5.03 -15.54 -5.70
N GLU A 586 -6.07 -14.80 -5.38
CA GLU A 586 -7.07 -14.30 -6.33
C GLU A 586 -6.45 -13.48 -7.46
N ASN A 587 -5.41 -12.69 -7.18
CA ASN A 587 -4.74 -11.88 -8.20
C ASN A 587 -3.85 -12.70 -9.14
N ASP A 588 -3.48 -13.92 -8.73
CA ASP A 588 -2.55 -14.76 -9.47
C ASP A 588 -3.24 -15.89 -10.26
N VAL A 589 -4.51 -16.21 -9.96
CA VAL A 589 -5.23 -17.28 -10.67
C VAL A 589 -5.30 -17.01 -12.17
N SER A 590 -5.65 -15.80 -12.58
CA SER A 590 -5.77 -15.42 -13.99
C SER A 590 -4.43 -15.54 -14.72
N ARG A 591 -3.32 -15.16 -14.08
CA ARG A 591 -1.96 -15.33 -14.62
C ARG A 591 -1.58 -16.80 -14.75
N ALA A 592 -1.85 -17.61 -13.72
CA ALA A 592 -1.59 -19.04 -13.75
C ALA A 592 -2.40 -19.75 -14.85
N LEU A 593 -3.68 -19.38 -15.02
CA LEU A 593 -4.56 -19.92 -16.07
C LEU A 593 -4.10 -19.53 -17.47
N LEU A 594 -3.72 -18.26 -17.68
CA LEU A 594 -3.16 -17.78 -18.94
C LEU A 594 -1.86 -18.50 -19.27
N ALA A 595 -0.97 -18.64 -18.28
CA ALA A 595 0.32 -19.27 -18.47
C ALA A 595 0.26 -20.77 -18.75
N THR A 596 -0.86 -21.40 -18.42
CA THR A 596 -1.13 -22.82 -18.64
C THR A 596 -2.14 -23.06 -19.76
N ARG A 597 -2.46 -22.02 -20.54
CA ARG A 597 -3.40 -22.10 -21.66
C ARG A 597 -2.96 -23.16 -22.67
N GLY A 598 -3.92 -23.91 -23.22
CA GLY A 598 -3.66 -25.08 -24.05
C GLY A 598 -3.33 -26.37 -23.28
N ASN A 599 -3.05 -26.31 -21.97
CA ASN A 599 -2.77 -27.48 -21.13
C ASN A 599 -3.81 -27.62 -20.01
N SER A 600 -4.90 -28.34 -20.32
CA SER A 600 -6.05 -28.48 -19.41
C SER A 600 -5.72 -29.13 -18.06
N GLU A 601 -4.72 -30.01 -18.00
CA GLU A 601 -4.32 -30.65 -16.74
C GLU A 601 -3.59 -29.67 -15.82
N LEU A 602 -2.74 -28.78 -16.36
CA LEU A 602 -2.13 -27.70 -15.58
C LEU A 602 -3.15 -26.64 -15.15
N GLN A 603 -4.14 -26.32 -16.01
CA GLN A 603 -5.24 -25.43 -15.64
C GLN A 603 -6.09 -26.00 -14.50
N LYS A 604 -6.41 -27.30 -14.53
CA LYS A 604 -7.08 -28.00 -13.42
C LYS A 604 -6.24 -27.95 -12.14
N LEU A 605 -4.93 -28.19 -12.24
CA LEU A 605 -4.02 -28.09 -11.10
C LEU A 605 -4.05 -26.69 -10.49
N ALA A 606 -3.93 -25.64 -11.31
CA ALA A 606 -4.02 -24.26 -10.85
C ALA A 606 -5.36 -23.99 -10.13
N LEU A 607 -6.49 -24.34 -10.75
CA LEU A 607 -7.81 -24.16 -10.12
C LEU A 607 -8.00 -24.96 -8.83
N SER A 608 -7.35 -26.13 -8.69
CA SER A 608 -7.41 -26.93 -7.46
C SER A 608 -6.73 -26.26 -6.26
N LYS A 609 -5.82 -25.30 -6.53
CA LYS A 609 -5.07 -24.53 -5.53
C LYS A 609 -5.71 -23.19 -5.19
N VAL A 610 -6.84 -22.87 -5.82
CA VAL A 610 -7.58 -21.62 -5.62
C VAL A 610 -8.80 -21.94 -4.78
N GLU A 611 -8.99 -21.25 -3.67
CA GLU A 611 -10.19 -21.42 -2.84
C GLU A 611 -11.38 -20.71 -3.48
N GLN A 612 -11.21 -19.42 -3.79
CA GLN A 612 -12.21 -18.56 -4.42
C GLN A 612 -11.65 -17.73 -5.57
N ILE A 613 -12.53 -17.32 -6.48
CA ILE A 613 -12.22 -16.45 -7.62
C ILE A 613 -13.08 -15.18 -7.51
N THR A 614 -12.43 -14.03 -7.32
CA THR A 614 -13.08 -12.72 -7.22
C THR A 614 -13.16 -11.97 -8.56
N ASP A 615 -12.25 -12.26 -9.50
CA ASP A 615 -12.33 -11.80 -10.90
C ASP A 615 -12.62 -12.96 -11.87
N PRO A 616 -13.87 -13.45 -11.90
CA PRO A 616 -14.25 -14.56 -12.75
C PRO A 616 -14.25 -14.19 -14.24
N GLY A 617 -14.35 -12.90 -14.59
CA GLY A 617 -14.35 -12.44 -15.98
C GLY A 617 -13.03 -12.77 -16.67
N ASN A 618 -11.90 -12.41 -16.05
CA ASN A 618 -10.58 -12.74 -16.58
C ASN A 618 -10.26 -14.24 -16.49
N ALA A 619 -10.66 -14.91 -15.41
CA ALA A 619 -10.46 -16.36 -15.29
C ALA A 619 -11.18 -17.14 -16.40
N LEU A 620 -12.43 -16.78 -16.72
CA LEU A 620 -13.21 -17.41 -17.80
C LEU A 620 -12.59 -17.21 -19.19
N LEU A 621 -11.92 -16.07 -19.42
CA LEU A 621 -11.22 -15.78 -20.67
C LEU A 621 -9.95 -16.65 -20.82
N ALA A 622 -9.32 -17.00 -19.71
CA ALA A 622 -8.05 -17.71 -19.70
C ALA A 622 -8.17 -19.23 -19.95
N VAL A 623 -9.39 -19.79 -19.94
CA VAL A 623 -9.63 -21.23 -20.12
C VAL A 623 -10.35 -21.56 -21.43
N ASP A 624 -9.95 -22.67 -22.05
CA ASP A 624 -10.44 -23.06 -23.37
C ASP A 624 -11.62 -24.06 -23.32
N SER A 625 -11.89 -24.72 -22.18
CA SER A 625 -12.93 -25.76 -22.07
C SER A 625 -14.08 -25.43 -21.10
N ASP A 626 -15.27 -25.96 -21.39
CA ASP A 626 -16.47 -25.78 -20.56
C ASP A 626 -16.36 -26.41 -19.17
N ASP A 627 -15.66 -27.54 -19.03
CA ASP A 627 -15.40 -28.17 -17.73
C ASP A 627 -14.60 -27.24 -16.79
N LEU A 628 -13.60 -26.55 -17.33
CA LEU A 628 -12.81 -25.57 -16.55
C LEU A 628 -13.63 -24.34 -16.20
N ARG A 629 -14.44 -23.85 -17.15
CA ARG A 629 -15.36 -22.73 -16.92
C ARG A 629 -16.38 -23.06 -15.83
N LYS A 630 -16.86 -24.30 -15.79
CA LYS A 630 -17.72 -24.80 -14.71
C LYS A 630 -17.02 -24.73 -13.36
N ILE A 631 -15.79 -25.20 -13.25
CA ILE A 631 -14.99 -25.11 -12.02
C ILE A 631 -14.80 -23.65 -11.60
N ILE A 632 -14.52 -22.75 -12.55
CA ILE A 632 -14.40 -21.31 -12.26
C ILE A 632 -15.71 -20.77 -11.69
N ILE A 633 -16.85 -21.03 -12.35
CA ILE A 633 -18.17 -20.59 -11.88
C ILE A 633 -18.50 -21.18 -10.50
N GLU A 634 -18.11 -22.43 -10.21
CA GLU A 634 -18.32 -23.07 -8.92
C GLU A 634 -17.47 -22.46 -7.80
N LYS A 635 -16.27 -21.95 -8.12
CA LYS A 635 -15.34 -21.27 -7.21
C LYS A 635 -15.49 -19.75 -7.19
N THR A 636 -16.34 -19.19 -8.07
CA THR A 636 -16.63 -17.76 -8.10
C THR A 636 -17.42 -17.43 -6.84
N GLU A 637 -16.94 -16.46 -6.07
CA GLU A 637 -17.70 -15.89 -4.96
C GLU A 637 -18.90 -15.09 -5.52
N ILE A 638 -19.63 -14.39 -4.66
CA ILE A 638 -20.64 -13.45 -5.12
C ILE A 638 -19.97 -12.40 -6.01
N VAL A 639 -20.43 -12.28 -7.26
CA VAL A 639 -19.91 -11.26 -8.19
C VAL A 639 -20.49 -9.91 -7.81
N GLU A 640 -19.64 -8.97 -7.41
CA GLU A 640 -20.07 -7.62 -6.98
C GLU A 640 -19.62 -6.51 -7.95
N GLY A 641 -20.33 -5.37 -7.90
CA GLY A 641 -19.84 -4.09 -8.42
C GLY A 641 -19.51 -4.03 -9.93
N THR A 642 -18.38 -3.41 -10.25
CA THR A 642 -17.93 -3.08 -11.61
C THR A 642 -17.58 -4.30 -12.46
N ASP A 643 -17.21 -5.41 -11.82
CA ASP A 643 -16.80 -6.64 -12.52
C ASP A 643 -17.99 -7.40 -13.12
N LEU A 644 -19.21 -7.08 -12.69
CA LEU A 644 -20.42 -7.73 -13.19
C LEU A 644 -20.61 -7.52 -14.70
N ASN A 645 -20.34 -6.32 -15.24
CA ASN A 645 -20.49 -6.08 -16.68
C ASN A 645 -19.48 -6.89 -17.50
N HIS A 646 -18.22 -6.96 -17.03
CA HIS A 646 -17.20 -7.77 -17.67
C HIS A 646 -17.55 -9.26 -17.58
N TYR A 647 -18.02 -9.72 -16.42
CA TYR A 647 -18.49 -11.08 -16.22
C TYR A 647 -19.65 -11.43 -17.18
N LEU A 648 -20.71 -10.64 -17.20
CA LEU A 648 -21.87 -10.84 -18.09
C LEU A 648 -21.47 -10.83 -19.57
N PHE A 649 -20.54 -9.99 -19.98
CA PHE A 649 -20.01 -9.98 -21.34
C PHE A 649 -19.38 -11.34 -21.68
N ARG A 650 -18.58 -11.92 -20.78
CA ARG A 650 -17.96 -13.24 -20.96
C ARG A 650 -18.98 -14.38 -20.93
N LEU A 651 -20.06 -14.25 -20.15
CA LEU A 651 -21.12 -15.26 -20.13
C LEU A 651 -21.81 -15.43 -21.49
N LYS A 652 -21.85 -14.39 -22.34
CA LYS A 652 -22.50 -14.46 -23.66
C LYS A 652 -21.90 -15.53 -24.58
N SER A 653 -20.62 -15.84 -24.44
CA SER A 653 -19.95 -16.89 -25.23
C SER A 653 -20.09 -18.30 -24.66
N LEU A 654 -20.70 -18.45 -23.49
CA LEU A 654 -20.83 -19.75 -22.81
C LEU A 654 -22.07 -20.51 -23.27
N SER A 655 -22.10 -21.82 -23.03
CA SER A 655 -23.30 -22.63 -23.19
C SER A 655 -24.43 -22.17 -22.25
N THR A 656 -25.69 -22.40 -22.63
CA THR A 656 -26.85 -22.00 -21.82
C THR A 656 -26.81 -22.55 -20.39
N GLU A 657 -26.33 -23.79 -20.21
CA GLU A 657 -26.19 -24.41 -18.88
C GLU A 657 -25.19 -23.65 -18.00
N LEU A 658 -24.03 -23.29 -18.54
CA LEU A 658 -23.03 -22.50 -17.82
C LEU A 658 -23.51 -21.08 -17.54
N GLN A 659 -24.24 -20.46 -18.47
CA GLN A 659 -24.87 -19.16 -18.22
C GLN A 659 -25.85 -19.23 -17.05
N GLU A 660 -26.73 -20.24 -16.99
CA GLU A 660 -27.68 -20.39 -15.89
C GLU A 660 -26.96 -20.62 -14.55
N SER A 661 -25.90 -21.44 -14.53
CA SER A 661 -25.06 -21.64 -13.34
C SER A 661 -24.36 -20.37 -12.90
N ALA A 662 -23.77 -19.61 -13.83
CA ALA A 662 -23.07 -18.36 -13.58
C ALA A 662 -23.98 -17.25 -13.05
N ILE A 663 -25.16 -17.08 -13.62
CA ILE A 663 -26.15 -16.09 -13.17
C ILE A 663 -26.60 -16.39 -11.73
N SER A 664 -26.64 -17.66 -11.32
CA SER A 664 -26.97 -18.04 -9.93
C SER A 664 -25.92 -17.61 -8.90
N ARG A 665 -24.73 -17.16 -9.34
CA ARG A 665 -23.66 -16.60 -8.50
C ARG A 665 -23.76 -15.10 -8.31
N ILE A 666 -24.73 -14.43 -8.94
CA ILE A 666 -24.97 -13.00 -8.74
C ILE A 666 -25.88 -12.83 -7.51
N ASP A 667 -25.43 -12.10 -6.51
CA ASP A 667 -26.23 -11.82 -5.31
C ASP A 667 -27.13 -10.61 -5.49
N PHE A 668 -28.37 -10.86 -5.92
CA PHE A 668 -29.39 -9.83 -6.02
C PHE A 668 -29.88 -9.28 -4.66
N SER A 669 -29.39 -9.80 -3.53
CA SER A 669 -29.61 -9.18 -2.22
C SER A 669 -28.64 -8.02 -1.96
N ASN A 670 -27.49 -7.97 -2.63
CA ASN A 670 -26.53 -6.88 -2.51
C ASN A 670 -27.10 -5.58 -3.14
N PRO A 671 -27.35 -4.52 -2.34
CA PRO A 671 -27.90 -3.27 -2.85
C PRO A 671 -27.03 -2.62 -3.92
N ALA A 672 -25.71 -2.82 -3.96
CA ALA A 672 -24.84 -2.24 -4.97
C ALA A 672 -25.16 -2.78 -6.38
N ILE A 673 -25.50 -4.07 -6.50
CA ILE A 673 -25.91 -4.67 -7.78
C ILE A 673 -27.27 -4.12 -8.21
N VAL A 674 -28.20 -3.99 -7.27
CA VAL A 674 -29.58 -3.54 -7.55
C VAL A 674 -29.66 -2.04 -7.82
N LYS A 675 -28.91 -1.22 -7.07
CA LYS A 675 -28.86 0.25 -7.21
C LYS A 675 -28.03 0.69 -8.42
N GLY A 676 -27.03 -0.10 -8.81
CA GLY A 676 -26.16 0.20 -9.94
C GLY A 676 -26.68 -0.30 -11.29
N GLY A 677 -25.96 0.04 -12.37
CA GLY A 677 -26.23 -0.49 -13.72
C GLY A 677 -26.12 -2.02 -13.84
N GLY A 678 -25.50 -2.68 -12.85
CA GLY A 678 -25.30 -4.12 -12.80
C GLY A 678 -26.59 -4.93 -12.97
N PHE A 679 -27.62 -4.63 -12.18
CA PHE A 679 -28.92 -5.29 -12.31
C PHE A 679 -29.53 -5.14 -13.71
N LYS A 680 -29.47 -3.94 -14.28
CA LYS A 680 -30.02 -3.66 -15.61
C LYS A 680 -29.24 -4.36 -16.71
N SER A 681 -27.93 -4.48 -16.59
CA SER A 681 -27.11 -5.32 -17.46
C SER A 681 -27.52 -6.79 -17.40
N VAL A 682 -27.88 -7.32 -16.22
CA VAL A 682 -28.42 -8.69 -16.11
C VAL A 682 -29.77 -8.82 -16.81
N LEU A 683 -30.67 -7.84 -16.63
CA LEU A 683 -31.95 -7.83 -17.34
C LEU A 683 -31.74 -7.80 -18.85
N GLU A 684 -30.87 -6.92 -19.32
CA GLU A 684 -30.55 -6.78 -20.74
C GLU A 684 -29.90 -8.05 -21.30
N PHE A 685 -29.05 -8.73 -20.53
CA PHE A 685 -28.48 -10.03 -20.90
C PHE A 685 -29.55 -11.10 -21.17
N HIS A 686 -30.73 -10.99 -20.53
CA HIS A 686 -31.85 -11.93 -20.68
C HIS A 686 -32.99 -11.41 -21.57
N LYS A 687 -32.84 -10.25 -22.24
CA LYS A 687 -33.94 -9.62 -22.99
C LYS A 687 -34.58 -10.52 -24.06
N ASP A 688 -33.77 -11.37 -24.69
CA ASP A 688 -34.20 -12.30 -25.74
C ASP A 688 -34.56 -13.71 -25.21
N LYS A 689 -34.57 -13.89 -23.87
CA LYS A 689 -34.76 -15.19 -23.19
C LYS A 689 -35.88 -15.08 -22.15
N PRO A 690 -37.16 -14.98 -22.58
CA PRO A 690 -38.29 -14.62 -21.71
C PRO A 690 -38.45 -15.54 -20.49
N GLU A 691 -38.26 -16.85 -20.64
CA GLU A 691 -38.37 -17.79 -19.51
C GLU A 691 -37.21 -17.68 -18.51
N GLN A 692 -36.01 -17.27 -18.95
CA GLN A 692 -34.90 -16.98 -18.04
C GLN A 692 -35.12 -15.64 -17.33
N LEU A 693 -35.56 -14.61 -18.07
CA LEU A 693 -35.92 -13.31 -17.48
C LEU A 693 -37.05 -13.44 -16.45
N ARG A 694 -38.07 -14.25 -16.73
CA ARG A 694 -39.16 -14.56 -15.78
C ARG A 694 -38.62 -15.19 -14.51
N ARG A 695 -37.83 -16.27 -14.64
CA ARG A 695 -37.21 -16.97 -13.50
C ARG A 695 -36.32 -16.03 -12.67
N LEU A 696 -35.50 -15.23 -13.33
CA LEU A 696 -34.66 -14.21 -12.69
C LEU A 696 -35.51 -13.27 -11.84
N LEU A 697 -36.50 -12.61 -12.44
CA LEU A 697 -37.39 -11.68 -11.72
C LEU A 697 -38.21 -12.37 -10.61
N GLU A 698 -38.53 -13.65 -10.73
CA GLU A 698 -39.25 -14.38 -9.68
C GLU A 698 -38.36 -14.78 -8.49
N GLN A 699 -37.07 -14.98 -8.72
CA GLN A 699 -36.09 -15.38 -7.70
C GLN A 699 -35.48 -14.19 -6.97
N MET A 700 -35.47 -13.02 -7.58
CA MET A 700 -34.92 -11.82 -6.96
C MET A 700 -35.71 -11.40 -5.72
N PRO A 701 -35.02 -11.01 -4.63
CA PRO A 701 -35.68 -10.50 -3.44
C PRO A 701 -36.40 -9.18 -3.73
N ALA A 702 -37.49 -8.91 -3.01
CA ALA A 702 -38.12 -7.60 -3.05
C ALA A 702 -37.17 -6.55 -2.48
N GLN A 703 -37.04 -5.42 -3.18
CA GLN A 703 -36.18 -4.31 -2.82
C GLN A 703 -37.10 -3.13 -2.53
N GLU A 704 -37.78 -3.20 -1.38
CA GLU A 704 -38.83 -2.24 -1.02
C GLU A 704 -38.30 -0.82 -0.94
N GLU A 705 -37.06 -0.66 -0.47
CA GLU A 705 -36.33 0.62 -0.44
C GLU A 705 -36.14 1.24 -1.82
N LEU A 706 -36.20 0.44 -2.90
CA LEU A 706 -36.07 0.90 -4.27
C LEU A 706 -37.42 0.95 -5.01
N GLY A 707 -38.52 0.75 -4.28
CA GLY A 707 -39.84 0.54 -4.87
C GLY A 707 -39.81 -0.49 -5.99
N PHE A 708 -39.02 -1.56 -5.84
CA PHE A 708 -38.87 -2.58 -6.86
C PHE A 708 -39.28 -3.93 -6.30
N ARG A 709 -40.37 -4.49 -6.83
CA ARG A 709 -40.89 -5.80 -6.46
C ARG A 709 -40.79 -6.74 -7.68
N PRO A 710 -39.63 -7.38 -7.90
CA PRO A 710 -39.32 -8.17 -9.10
C PRO A 710 -40.43 -9.12 -9.52
N LYS A 711 -41.02 -9.85 -8.56
CA LYS A 711 -42.11 -10.79 -8.82
C LYS A 711 -43.37 -10.14 -9.37
N ARG A 712 -43.75 -8.95 -8.88
CA ARG A 712 -44.91 -8.20 -9.40
C ARG A 712 -44.60 -7.59 -10.77
N VAL A 713 -43.38 -7.08 -10.96
CA VAL A 713 -42.92 -6.61 -12.27
C VAL A 713 -42.94 -7.76 -13.28
N SER A 714 -42.53 -8.97 -12.90
CA SER A 714 -42.65 -10.18 -13.72
C SER A 714 -44.10 -10.48 -14.10
N GLN A 715 -45.03 -10.45 -13.14
CA GLN A 715 -46.47 -10.66 -13.40
C GLN A 715 -47.02 -9.65 -14.43
N ILE A 716 -46.63 -8.38 -14.32
CA ILE A 716 -47.06 -7.32 -15.24
C ILE A 716 -46.38 -7.48 -16.60
N TYR A 717 -45.06 -7.58 -16.61
CA TYR A 717 -44.26 -7.66 -17.83
C TYR A 717 -44.73 -8.83 -18.70
N PHE A 718 -45.01 -10.00 -18.11
CA PHE A 718 -45.45 -11.18 -18.84
C PHE A 718 -46.98 -11.34 -18.98
N ASP A 719 -47.78 -10.35 -18.58
CA ASP A 719 -49.22 -10.37 -18.82
C ASP A 719 -49.52 -10.28 -20.34
N PRO A 720 -50.48 -11.07 -20.87
CA PRO A 720 -50.79 -11.06 -22.31
C PRO A 720 -51.24 -9.70 -22.86
N HIS A 721 -52.03 -8.93 -22.09
CA HIS A 721 -52.47 -7.59 -22.53
C HIS A 721 -51.30 -6.63 -22.53
N PHE A 722 -50.47 -6.65 -21.48
CA PHE A 722 -49.25 -5.86 -21.42
C PHE A 722 -48.33 -6.14 -22.62
N GLN A 723 -48.04 -7.42 -22.89
CA GLN A 723 -47.18 -7.85 -23.99
C GLN A 723 -47.69 -7.38 -25.35
N GLU A 724 -49.00 -7.46 -25.60
CA GLU A 724 -49.61 -6.99 -26.85
C GLU A 724 -49.53 -5.46 -27.00
N GLN A 725 -49.83 -4.71 -25.93
CA GLN A 725 -49.79 -3.23 -25.98
C GLN A 725 -48.38 -2.65 -26.08
N THR A 726 -47.36 -3.41 -25.68
CA THR A 726 -45.95 -2.99 -25.65
C THR A 726 -45.07 -3.71 -26.66
N LYS A 727 -45.66 -4.43 -27.63
CA LYS A 727 -44.90 -5.24 -28.61
C LYS A 727 -43.98 -4.42 -29.52
N ASP A 728 -44.31 -3.16 -29.74
CA ASP A 728 -43.56 -2.23 -30.59
C ASP A 728 -42.56 -1.38 -29.81
N LEU A 729 -42.49 -1.55 -28.47
CA LEU A 729 -41.49 -0.89 -27.63
C LEU A 729 -40.23 -1.77 -27.56
N ASP A 730 -39.05 -1.14 -27.53
CA ASP A 730 -37.83 -1.84 -27.17
C ASP A 730 -37.85 -2.36 -25.72
N PHE A 731 -36.86 -3.17 -25.38
CA PHE A 731 -36.75 -3.80 -24.07
C PHE A 731 -36.75 -2.81 -22.90
N ALA A 732 -35.98 -1.73 -23.00
CA ALA A 732 -35.83 -0.75 -21.92
C ALA A 732 -37.15 -0.03 -21.65
N ASN A 733 -37.77 0.49 -22.72
CA ASN A 733 -39.05 1.17 -22.65
C ASN A 733 -40.16 0.23 -22.15
N LYS A 734 -40.20 -1.01 -22.64
CA LYS A 734 -41.14 -2.02 -22.17
C LYS A 734 -40.95 -2.35 -20.69
N PHE A 735 -39.71 -2.53 -20.23
CA PHE A 735 -39.43 -2.77 -18.82
C PHE A 735 -39.83 -1.57 -17.95
N SER A 736 -39.53 -0.35 -18.40
CA SER A 736 -39.90 0.90 -17.72
C SER A 736 -41.41 1.04 -17.53
N VAL A 737 -42.21 0.70 -18.55
CA VAL A 737 -43.67 0.70 -18.45
C VAL A 737 -44.16 -0.34 -17.44
N ALA A 738 -43.60 -1.56 -17.43
CA ALA A 738 -43.97 -2.59 -16.46
C ALA A 738 -43.67 -2.17 -15.02
N LEU A 739 -42.50 -1.56 -14.80
CA LEU A 739 -42.08 -1.07 -13.50
C LEU A 739 -42.93 0.11 -13.03
N THR A 740 -43.24 1.06 -13.92
CA THR A 740 -44.16 2.17 -13.66
C THR A 740 -45.54 1.65 -13.27
N ALA A 741 -46.05 0.63 -13.98
CA ALA A 741 -47.33 0.00 -13.66
C ALA A 741 -47.32 -0.69 -12.30
N GLU A 742 -46.23 -1.34 -11.91
CA GLU A 742 -46.10 -1.99 -10.60
C GLU A 742 -46.22 -0.99 -9.45
N ARG A 743 -45.50 0.12 -9.57
CA ARG A 743 -45.47 1.21 -8.59
C ARG A 743 -46.82 1.91 -8.49
N TYR A 744 -47.45 2.14 -9.63
CA TYR A 744 -48.80 2.66 -9.68
C TYR A 744 -49.78 1.77 -8.91
N LEU A 745 -49.76 0.46 -9.16
CA LEU A 745 -50.59 -0.51 -8.44
C LEU A 745 -50.23 -0.57 -6.95
N GLN A 746 -48.96 -0.39 -6.60
CA GLN A 746 -48.54 -0.28 -5.20
C GLN A 746 -49.15 0.96 -4.52
N ARG A 747 -49.07 2.14 -5.16
CA ARG A 747 -49.60 3.41 -4.62
C ARG A 747 -51.11 3.37 -4.43
N THR A 748 -51.84 2.72 -5.32
CA THR A 748 -53.31 2.55 -5.20
C THR A 748 -53.72 1.41 -4.26
N GLY A 749 -52.77 0.62 -3.75
CA GLY A 749 -53.05 -0.57 -2.94
C GLY A 749 -53.68 -1.72 -3.75
N GLU A 750 -53.62 -1.66 -5.08
CA GLU A 750 -54.20 -2.63 -5.99
C GLU A 750 -53.28 -3.83 -6.23
N THR A 751 -53.86 -5.02 -6.42
CA THR A 751 -53.10 -6.21 -6.81
C THR A 751 -52.90 -6.26 -8.33
N PRO A 752 -51.77 -6.80 -8.83
CA PRO A 752 -51.50 -6.93 -10.26
C PRO A 752 -52.27 -8.12 -10.85
N ASN A 753 -53.60 -7.99 -10.93
CA ASN A 753 -54.46 -8.90 -11.68
C ASN A 753 -54.68 -8.37 -13.11
N ALA A 754 -55.18 -9.21 -14.02
CA ALA A 754 -55.32 -8.88 -15.44
C ALA A 754 -56.09 -7.57 -15.72
N GLU A 755 -57.15 -7.28 -14.95
CA GLU A 755 -57.94 -6.06 -15.14
C GLU A 755 -57.17 -4.81 -14.69
N ASN A 756 -56.56 -4.86 -13.50
CA ASN A 756 -55.78 -3.74 -12.96
C ASN A 756 -54.52 -3.49 -13.81
N ILE A 757 -53.86 -4.55 -14.29
CA ILE A 757 -52.72 -4.45 -15.23
C ILE A 757 -53.16 -3.75 -16.52
N LYS A 758 -54.28 -4.19 -17.11
CA LYS A 758 -54.83 -3.59 -18.33
C LYS A 758 -55.14 -2.11 -18.16
N GLN A 759 -55.86 -1.73 -17.10
CA GLN A 759 -56.24 -0.34 -16.84
C GLN A 759 -54.99 0.54 -16.62
N THR A 760 -54.05 0.07 -15.81
CA THR A 760 -52.82 0.79 -15.48
C THR A 760 -51.91 0.94 -16.71
N THR A 761 -51.71 -0.14 -17.48
CA THR A 761 -50.89 -0.12 -18.70
C THR A 761 -51.44 0.87 -19.72
N ASN A 762 -52.76 0.85 -19.96
CA ASN A 762 -53.39 1.78 -20.90
C ASN A 762 -53.22 3.24 -20.45
N THR A 763 -53.34 3.50 -19.14
CA THR A 763 -53.17 4.84 -18.56
C THR A 763 -51.74 5.34 -18.77
N ILE A 764 -50.74 4.53 -18.46
CA ILE A 764 -49.32 4.89 -18.61
C ILE A 764 -48.97 5.10 -20.08
N LEU A 765 -49.40 4.20 -20.98
CA LEU A 765 -49.12 4.34 -22.42
C LEU A 765 -49.78 5.57 -23.02
N GLU A 766 -50.97 5.96 -22.55
CA GLU A 766 -51.61 7.20 -22.96
C GLU A 766 -50.81 8.43 -22.49
N GLN A 767 -50.39 8.45 -21.22
CA GLN A 767 -49.55 9.54 -20.71
C GLN A 767 -48.20 9.62 -21.42
N ARG A 768 -47.54 8.48 -21.69
CA ARG A 768 -46.31 8.43 -22.50
C ARG A 768 -46.54 8.95 -23.92
N ARG A 769 -47.67 8.61 -24.56
CA ARG A 769 -48.02 9.17 -25.88
C ARG A 769 -48.21 10.70 -25.83
N GLN A 770 -48.81 11.23 -24.78
CA GLN A 770 -48.96 12.67 -24.59
C GLN A 770 -47.61 13.36 -24.36
N PHE A 771 -46.77 12.80 -23.49
CA PHE A 771 -45.43 13.33 -23.25
C PHE A 771 -44.52 13.21 -24.47
N ALA A 772 -44.62 12.15 -25.27
CA ALA A 772 -43.85 12.00 -26.50
C ALA A 772 -44.07 13.16 -27.49
N GLN A 773 -45.22 13.83 -27.41
CA GLN A 773 -45.56 15.02 -28.21
C GLN A 773 -45.19 16.35 -27.52
N HIS A 774 -44.76 16.31 -26.25
CA HIS A 774 -44.34 17.49 -25.51
C HIS A 774 -43.04 18.03 -26.10
N VAL A 775 -43.04 19.30 -26.47
CA VAL A 775 -41.88 19.97 -27.04
C VAL A 775 -41.02 20.54 -25.91
N ILE A 776 -39.77 20.09 -25.87
CA ILE A 776 -38.78 20.46 -24.86
C ILE A 776 -37.94 21.64 -25.38
N LEU A 777 -37.40 21.54 -26.59
CA LEU A 777 -36.64 22.61 -27.24
C LEU A 777 -37.22 22.86 -28.64
N ASP A 778 -37.63 24.10 -28.91
CA ASP A 778 -37.99 24.58 -30.25
C ASP A 778 -37.58 26.06 -30.41
N GLU A 779 -37.91 26.66 -31.55
CA GLU A 779 -37.64 28.07 -31.82
C GLU A 779 -38.32 29.08 -30.89
N ASN A 780 -39.33 28.64 -30.11
CA ASN A 780 -40.05 29.45 -29.15
C ASN A 780 -39.61 29.19 -27.70
N THR A 781 -38.68 28.28 -27.47
CA THR A 781 -38.15 27.99 -26.13
C THR A 781 -37.10 29.02 -25.72
N TYR A 782 -37.18 29.49 -24.48
CA TYR A 782 -36.09 30.16 -23.78
C TYR A 782 -35.27 29.15 -22.99
N TYR A 783 -33.99 28.98 -23.33
CA TYR A 783 -33.13 27.96 -22.75
C TYR A 783 -32.16 28.54 -21.71
N ILE A 784 -32.08 27.89 -20.55
CA ILE A 784 -31.25 28.32 -19.40
C ILE A 784 -30.37 27.13 -18.95
N PRO A 785 -29.13 27.01 -19.44
CA PRO A 785 -28.20 25.98 -18.98
C PRO A 785 -27.49 26.40 -17.69
N ILE A 786 -27.04 25.44 -16.88
CA ILE A 786 -26.03 25.65 -15.85
C ILE A 786 -25.19 24.39 -15.61
N THR A 787 -23.88 24.55 -15.49
CA THR A 787 -22.94 23.46 -15.21
C THR A 787 -22.09 23.67 -13.96
N HIS A 788 -21.56 22.55 -13.43
CA HIS A 788 -20.50 22.56 -12.41
C HIS A 788 -19.20 23.18 -12.96
N ASP A 789 -18.33 23.69 -12.08
CA ASP A 789 -17.05 24.31 -12.46
C ASP A 789 -15.94 23.33 -12.92
N GLU A 790 -16.16 22.01 -12.89
CA GLU A 790 -15.15 21.04 -13.34
C GLU A 790 -15.09 20.98 -14.87
N GLU A 791 -13.93 20.64 -15.43
CA GLU A 791 -13.65 20.74 -16.88
C GLU A 791 -14.56 19.86 -17.75
N TRP A 792 -14.91 18.67 -17.27
CA TRP A 792 -15.82 17.74 -17.96
C TRP A 792 -17.31 18.15 -17.99
N PHE A 793 -17.72 19.18 -17.26
CA PHE A 793 -19.09 19.71 -17.32
C PHE A 793 -19.14 20.94 -18.23
N GLU A 794 -19.75 20.81 -19.40
CA GLU A 794 -19.69 21.80 -20.46
C GLU A 794 -21.06 22.08 -21.05
N ASN A 795 -21.49 23.35 -21.00
CA ASN A 795 -22.79 23.77 -21.55
C ASN A 795 -22.85 23.59 -23.07
N SER A 796 -21.69 23.60 -23.75
CA SER A 796 -21.58 23.66 -25.21
C SER A 796 -22.37 22.59 -25.94
N LYS A 797 -22.38 21.34 -25.44
CA LYS A 797 -23.12 20.24 -26.08
C LYS A 797 -24.63 20.46 -26.05
N MET A 798 -25.19 20.79 -24.89
CA MET A 798 -26.63 21.02 -24.76
C MET A 798 -27.08 22.34 -25.38
N VAL A 799 -26.22 23.36 -25.38
CA VAL A 799 -26.41 24.58 -26.18
C VAL A 799 -26.49 24.23 -27.67
N GLN A 800 -25.60 23.36 -28.18
CA GLN A 800 -25.66 22.92 -29.58
C GLN A 800 -26.95 22.17 -29.89
N ILE A 801 -27.38 21.23 -29.03
CA ILE A 801 -28.68 20.53 -29.19
C ILE A 801 -29.84 21.53 -29.20
N ALA A 802 -29.81 22.56 -28.35
CA ALA A 802 -30.80 23.62 -28.36
C ALA A 802 -30.81 24.41 -29.68
N ARG A 803 -29.63 24.78 -30.20
CA ARG A 803 -29.50 25.46 -31.50
C ARG A 803 -29.99 24.59 -32.65
N ASP A 804 -29.63 23.31 -32.63
CA ASP A 804 -30.08 22.32 -33.61
C ASP A 804 -31.60 22.14 -33.56
N SER A 805 -32.21 22.31 -32.38
CA SER A 805 -33.66 22.34 -32.19
C SER A 805 -34.34 23.64 -32.66
N GLY A 806 -33.56 24.62 -33.10
CA GLY A 806 -34.03 25.93 -33.57
C GLY A 806 -34.12 27.00 -32.48
N VAL A 807 -33.68 26.73 -31.24
CA VAL A 807 -33.73 27.68 -30.12
C VAL A 807 -32.96 28.96 -30.47
N ARG A 808 -33.66 30.09 -30.43
CA ARG A 808 -33.08 31.40 -30.75
C ARG A 808 -32.60 32.13 -29.51
N SER A 809 -33.25 31.90 -28.37
CA SER A 809 -33.01 32.61 -27.12
C SER A 809 -32.41 31.69 -26.06
N ILE A 810 -31.15 31.93 -25.74
CA ILE A 810 -30.40 31.26 -24.67
C ILE A 810 -29.98 32.34 -23.68
N ALA A 811 -30.20 32.09 -22.38
CA ALA A 811 -29.98 33.09 -21.33
C ALA A 811 -28.53 33.58 -21.28
N ASP A 812 -27.61 32.65 -21.08
CA ASP A 812 -26.16 32.82 -21.20
C ASP A 812 -25.57 31.41 -21.42
N GLU A 813 -24.70 31.27 -22.41
CA GLU A 813 -24.07 29.99 -22.79
C GLU A 813 -22.94 29.61 -21.81
N ASN A 814 -22.48 30.54 -20.96
CA ASN A 814 -21.35 30.38 -20.04
C ASN A 814 -21.75 30.31 -18.55
N LEU A 815 -23.01 29.99 -18.23
CA LEU A 815 -23.44 29.77 -16.85
C LEU A 815 -22.75 28.52 -16.29
N LYS A 816 -21.61 28.72 -15.63
CA LYS A 816 -20.76 27.66 -15.09
C LYS A 816 -20.23 28.05 -13.72
N GLY A 817 -20.28 27.11 -12.78
CA GLY A 817 -19.70 27.29 -11.45
C GLY A 817 -20.54 28.12 -10.47
N ALA A 818 -20.11 28.15 -9.20
CA ALA A 818 -20.81 28.88 -8.13
C ALA A 818 -20.99 30.38 -8.41
N GLY A 819 -20.06 31.01 -9.14
CA GLY A 819 -20.15 32.41 -9.53
C GLY A 819 -21.36 32.73 -10.43
N ALA A 820 -21.90 31.73 -11.13
CA ALA A 820 -23.06 31.88 -12.01
C ALA A 820 -24.42 31.71 -11.30
N LYS A 821 -24.43 31.27 -10.02
CA LYS A 821 -25.66 30.92 -9.27
C LYS A 821 -26.72 32.02 -9.33
N ASN A 822 -26.38 33.23 -8.89
CA ASN A 822 -27.37 34.32 -8.79
C ASN A 822 -27.94 34.71 -10.15
N ALA A 823 -27.10 34.81 -11.17
CA ALA A 823 -27.54 35.10 -12.53
C ALA A 823 -28.51 34.02 -13.05
N PHE A 824 -28.18 32.74 -12.80
CA PHE A 824 -29.06 31.63 -13.14
C PHE A 824 -30.43 31.72 -12.44
N MET A 825 -30.47 31.99 -11.13
CA MET A 825 -31.74 32.14 -10.40
C MET A 825 -32.57 33.32 -10.95
N ASP A 826 -31.91 34.43 -11.25
CA ASP A 826 -32.55 35.59 -11.87
C ASP A 826 -33.14 35.27 -13.25
N TYR A 827 -32.43 34.49 -14.08
CA TYR A 827 -32.96 34.04 -15.37
C TYR A 827 -34.19 33.14 -15.21
N VAL A 828 -34.18 32.19 -14.27
CA VAL A 828 -35.32 31.32 -13.99
C VAL A 828 -36.53 32.15 -13.54
N GLN A 829 -36.36 33.02 -12.55
CA GLN A 829 -37.42 33.86 -11.99
C GLN A 829 -38.06 34.78 -13.03
N ASN A 830 -37.25 35.37 -13.92
CA ASN A 830 -37.71 36.39 -14.87
C ASN A 830 -38.11 35.83 -16.24
N SER A 831 -37.88 34.55 -16.50
CA SER A 831 -38.28 33.90 -17.76
C SER A 831 -39.80 33.97 -18.03
N LYS A 832 -40.18 33.95 -19.31
CA LYS A 832 -41.58 34.00 -19.78
C LYS A 832 -41.78 33.03 -20.95
N GLY A 833 -43.00 32.54 -21.13
CA GLY A 833 -43.35 31.59 -22.19
C GLY A 833 -42.73 30.21 -21.97
N LYS A 834 -42.57 29.44 -23.05
CA LYS A 834 -41.90 28.13 -22.97
C LYS A 834 -40.46 28.30 -22.49
N THR A 835 -40.11 27.65 -21.41
CA THR A 835 -38.76 27.74 -20.82
C THR A 835 -38.23 26.35 -20.53
N THR A 836 -36.97 26.11 -20.89
CA THR A 836 -36.27 24.87 -20.53
C THR A 836 -35.05 25.21 -19.68
N VAL A 837 -35.04 24.69 -18.45
CA VAL A 837 -33.94 24.80 -17.50
C VAL A 837 -33.14 23.50 -17.56
N HIS A 838 -31.82 23.58 -17.61
CA HIS A 838 -30.97 22.40 -17.70
C HIS A 838 -29.81 22.47 -16.70
N PHE A 839 -29.69 21.44 -15.88
CA PHE A 839 -28.57 21.22 -14.97
C PHE A 839 -27.69 20.11 -15.53
N GLN A 840 -26.37 20.33 -15.54
CA GLN A 840 -25.38 19.29 -15.77
C GLN A 840 -24.26 19.41 -14.74
N ASN A 841 -24.37 18.66 -13.66
CA ASN A 841 -23.50 18.79 -12.50
C ASN A 841 -23.49 17.54 -11.58
N HIS A 842 -22.77 17.64 -10.45
CA HIS A 842 -22.94 16.71 -9.34
C HIS A 842 -24.23 17.03 -8.60
N GLY A 843 -25.04 16.01 -8.33
CA GLY A 843 -26.31 16.18 -7.61
C GLY A 843 -26.36 15.42 -6.29
N GLY A 844 -27.20 15.91 -5.39
CA GLY A 844 -27.69 15.22 -4.21
C GLY A 844 -29.20 15.40 -4.07
N PRO A 845 -29.84 14.73 -3.10
CA PRO A 845 -31.27 14.89 -2.82
C PRO A 845 -31.69 16.34 -2.56
N ASP A 846 -30.81 17.15 -1.97
CA ASP A 846 -31.16 18.52 -1.56
C ASP A 846 -30.55 19.62 -2.44
N HIS A 847 -29.46 19.32 -3.17
CA HIS A 847 -28.66 20.31 -3.88
C HIS A 847 -28.20 19.83 -5.26
N GLN A 848 -28.12 20.78 -6.20
CA GLN A 848 -27.41 20.68 -7.47
C GLN A 848 -26.11 21.47 -7.34
N TRP A 849 -24.97 20.79 -7.26
CA TRP A 849 -23.69 21.39 -6.92
C TRP A 849 -23.09 22.14 -8.09
N LEU A 850 -22.65 23.38 -7.88
CA LEU A 850 -22.02 24.19 -8.91
C LEU A 850 -20.50 24.27 -8.72
N GLN A 851 -20.04 24.07 -7.50
CA GLN A 851 -18.63 24.04 -7.16
C GLN A 851 -18.44 23.18 -5.93
N SER A 852 -17.46 22.28 -5.96
CA SER A 852 -17.28 21.27 -4.91
C SER A 852 -18.52 20.35 -4.80
N GLY A 853 -18.33 19.15 -4.26
CA GLY A 853 -19.40 18.16 -4.18
C GLY A 853 -18.99 16.90 -4.95
N GLN A 854 -19.24 15.76 -4.35
CA GLN A 854 -19.00 14.44 -4.93
C GLN A 854 -20.14 13.52 -4.50
N VAL A 855 -20.29 12.41 -5.21
CA VAL A 855 -21.13 11.30 -4.74
C VAL A 855 -20.76 10.99 -3.27
N GLY A 856 -21.75 10.96 -2.37
CA GLY A 856 -21.57 10.81 -0.92
C GLY A 856 -21.71 12.09 -0.09
N PHE A 857 -21.56 13.29 -0.66
CA PHE A 857 -21.63 14.57 0.08
C PHE A 857 -23.03 15.20 0.01
N HIS A 858 -24.04 14.52 0.53
CA HIS A 858 -25.46 14.87 0.35
C HIS A 858 -26.06 15.76 1.44
N GLU A 859 -25.39 15.86 2.60
CA GLU A 859 -25.98 16.39 3.82
C GLU A 859 -25.35 17.72 4.23
N LEU A 860 -25.47 18.76 3.39
CA LEU A 860 -25.36 20.11 3.92
C LEU A 860 -26.71 20.50 4.49
N GLU A 861 -26.76 20.74 5.80
CA GLU A 861 -27.94 21.31 6.46
C GLU A 861 -28.28 22.71 5.89
N ASP A 862 -27.29 23.41 5.30
CA ASP A 862 -27.47 24.72 4.69
C ASP A 862 -28.03 24.62 3.25
N LEU A 863 -29.34 24.80 3.13
CA LEU A 863 -30.07 24.89 1.85
C LEU A 863 -29.78 26.18 1.05
N HIS A 864 -28.92 27.09 1.53
CA HIS A 864 -28.57 28.35 0.85
C HIS A 864 -27.06 28.52 0.62
N THR A 865 -26.29 27.43 0.65
CA THR A 865 -24.85 27.46 0.38
C THR A 865 -24.55 28.13 -0.98
N PRO A 866 -23.56 29.02 -1.09
CA PRO A 866 -23.23 29.71 -2.35
C PRO A 866 -22.69 28.76 -3.43
N LYS A 867 -22.32 27.53 -3.06
CA LYS A 867 -21.67 26.54 -3.90
C LYS A 867 -22.62 25.60 -4.65
N ALA A 868 -23.91 25.64 -4.34
CA ALA A 868 -24.92 24.77 -4.93
C ALA A 868 -26.26 25.49 -5.02
N ILE A 869 -27.20 24.93 -5.78
CA ILE A 869 -28.59 25.37 -5.84
C ILE A 869 -29.44 24.33 -5.13
N SER A 870 -30.12 24.71 -4.05
CA SER A 870 -31.06 23.79 -3.39
C SER A 870 -32.42 23.73 -4.09
N TYR A 871 -33.20 22.70 -3.79
CA TYR A 871 -34.60 22.62 -4.26
C TYR A 871 -35.47 23.76 -3.69
N VAL A 872 -35.11 24.32 -2.54
CA VAL A 872 -35.80 25.47 -1.93
C VAL A 872 -35.55 26.72 -2.76
N GLU A 873 -34.28 27.03 -3.04
CA GLU A 873 -33.93 28.22 -3.83
C GLU A 873 -34.53 28.17 -5.23
N LEU A 874 -34.44 26.99 -5.88
CA LEU A 874 -35.05 26.79 -7.19
C LEU A 874 -36.58 26.90 -7.11
N GLY A 875 -37.18 26.32 -6.07
CA GLY A 875 -38.60 26.39 -5.79
C GLY A 875 -39.11 27.83 -5.61
N ASP A 876 -38.38 28.67 -4.88
CA ASP A 876 -38.68 30.10 -4.70
C ASP A 876 -38.69 30.86 -6.02
N SER A 877 -37.66 30.63 -6.84
CA SER A 877 -37.51 31.28 -8.14
C SER A 877 -38.61 30.86 -9.10
N LEU A 878 -38.96 29.57 -9.12
CA LEU A 878 -40.07 29.04 -9.91
C LEU A 878 -41.42 29.57 -9.41
N ALA A 879 -41.69 29.53 -8.10
CA ALA A 879 -42.94 30.05 -7.54
C ALA A 879 -43.13 31.54 -7.88
N THR A 880 -42.06 32.33 -7.83
CA THR A 880 -42.08 33.75 -8.21
C THR A 880 -42.34 33.95 -9.70
N ARG A 881 -41.78 33.08 -10.57
CA ARG A 881 -42.02 33.12 -12.01
C ARG A 881 -43.51 32.93 -12.35
N GLY A 882 -44.17 31.97 -11.69
CA GLY A 882 -45.53 31.54 -11.99
C GLY A 882 -45.65 30.75 -13.32
N ASN A 883 -46.87 30.29 -13.65
CA ASN A 883 -47.19 29.54 -14.88
C ASN A 883 -46.19 28.40 -15.20
N LEU A 884 -45.95 27.51 -14.23
CA LEU A 884 -44.91 26.48 -14.41
C LEU A 884 -45.30 25.39 -15.40
N GLY A 885 -46.56 25.31 -15.84
CA GLY A 885 -46.97 24.41 -16.91
C GLY A 885 -46.26 24.65 -18.26
N GLU A 886 -45.60 25.80 -18.43
CA GLU A 886 -44.76 26.14 -19.58
C GLU A 886 -43.26 25.84 -19.36
N VAL A 887 -42.89 25.34 -18.18
CA VAL A 887 -41.49 25.07 -17.80
C VAL A 887 -41.18 23.58 -17.92
N THR A 888 -40.08 23.27 -18.58
CA THR A 888 -39.44 21.95 -18.56
C THR A 888 -38.09 22.06 -17.85
N ILE A 889 -37.78 21.11 -16.97
CA ILE A 889 -36.49 21.05 -16.27
C ILE A 889 -35.82 19.74 -16.66
N ILE A 890 -34.56 19.80 -17.07
CA ILE A 890 -33.71 18.64 -17.34
C ILE A 890 -32.61 18.63 -16.28
N ILE A 891 -32.45 17.53 -15.56
CA ILE A 891 -31.44 17.37 -14.51
C ILE A 891 -30.53 16.19 -14.88
N ASP A 892 -29.39 16.51 -15.52
CA ASP A 892 -28.30 15.60 -15.87
C ASP A 892 -27.32 15.53 -14.69
N SER A 893 -27.77 14.91 -13.60
CA SER A 893 -27.03 14.84 -12.33
C SER A 893 -27.42 13.61 -11.49
N CYS A 894 -26.51 13.18 -10.61
CA CYS A 894 -26.77 12.16 -9.60
C CYS A 894 -27.96 12.55 -8.70
N TYR A 895 -28.74 11.57 -8.20
CA TYR A 895 -29.90 11.80 -7.32
C TYR A 895 -30.94 12.79 -7.90
N SER A 896 -30.99 12.95 -9.23
CA SER A 896 -31.83 13.96 -9.87
C SER A 896 -33.32 13.73 -9.61
N LYS A 897 -33.77 12.48 -9.48
CA LYS A 897 -35.15 12.18 -9.06
C LYS A 897 -35.44 12.53 -7.60
N ASP A 898 -34.51 12.32 -6.67
CA ASP A 898 -34.69 12.68 -5.27
C ASP A 898 -34.84 14.20 -5.12
N PHE A 899 -33.97 14.96 -5.78
CA PHE A 899 -34.07 16.41 -5.85
C PHE A 899 -35.40 16.87 -6.46
N THR A 900 -35.85 16.18 -7.51
CA THR A 900 -37.14 16.45 -8.14
C THR A 900 -38.30 16.25 -7.16
N ASP A 901 -38.33 15.15 -6.41
CA ASP A 901 -39.39 14.90 -5.43
C ASP A 901 -39.45 15.97 -4.33
N ASN A 902 -38.28 16.40 -3.83
CA ASN A 902 -38.18 17.48 -2.86
C ASN A 902 -38.67 18.81 -3.44
N LEU A 903 -38.30 19.12 -4.69
CA LEU A 903 -38.76 20.32 -5.40
C LEU A 903 -40.28 20.35 -5.58
N TYR A 904 -40.90 19.26 -6.06
CA TYR A 904 -42.34 19.20 -6.25
C TYR A 904 -43.09 19.28 -4.92
N HIS A 905 -42.59 18.60 -3.87
CA HIS A 905 -43.19 18.69 -2.55
C HIS A 905 -43.15 20.14 -2.03
N TYR A 906 -42.02 20.83 -2.17
CA TYR A 906 -41.87 22.23 -1.77
C TYR A 906 -42.83 23.15 -2.56
N LEU A 907 -42.91 22.98 -3.89
CA LEU A 907 -43.80 23.78 -4.74
C LEU A 907 -45.28 23.60 -4.37
N ASP A 908 -45.76 22.37 -4.12
CA ASP A 908 -47.17 22.13 -3.77
C ASP A 908 -47.47 22.50 -2.32
N ALA A 909 -46.74 21.89 -1.38
CA ALA A 909 -47.08 21.93 0.04
C ALA A 909 -46.67 23.24 0.72
N VAL A 910 -45.57 23.86 0.27
CA VAL A 910 -45.05 25.10 0.85
C VAL A 910 -45.49 26.32 0.05
N LYS A 911 -45.33 26.30 -1.29
CA LYS A 911 -45.65 27.45 -2.15
C LYS A 911 -47.07 27.45 -2.72
N GLY A 912 -47.84 26.37 -2.55
CA GLY A 912 -49.22 26.28 -3.03
C GLY A 912 -49.36 26.32 -4.55
N VAL A 913 -48.29 26.00 -5.28
CA VAL A 913 -48.27 25.98 -6.74
C VAL A 913 -49.09 24.79 -7.25
N ARG A 914 -50.02 25.05 -8.18
CA ARG A 914 -50.91 24.02 -8.73
C ARG A 914 -50.54 23.58 -10.15
N GLU A 915 -50.01 24.49 -10.94
CA GLU A 915 -49.46 24.17 -12.25
C GLU A 915 -48.00 23.83 -12.06
N MET A 916 -47.64 22.58 -12.25
CA MET A 916 -46.27 22.12 -12.04
C MET A 916 -45.47 22.03 -13.34
N PRO A 917 -44.14 22.18 -13.28
CA PRO A 917 -43.28 21.94 -14.44
C PRO A 917 -43.30 20.47 -14.85
N VAL A 918 -42.78 20.19 -16.04
CA VAL A 918 -42.31 18.85 -16.44
C VAL A 918 -40.86 18.72 -16.00
N VAL A 919 -40.48 17.59 -15.39
CA VAL A 919 -39.07 17.34 -15.01
C VAL A 919 -38.58 16.04 -15.62
N ILE A 920 -37.41 16.10 -16.24
CA ILE A 920 -36.68 14.98 -16.86
C ILE A 920 -35.38 14.81 -16.08
N THR A 921 -35.12 13.59 -15.64
CA THR A 921 -34.00 13.26 -14.75
C THR A 921 -33.13 12.20 -15.38
N GLU A 922 -31.81 12.35 -15.31
CA GLU A 922 -30.84 11.33 -15.73
C GLU A 922 -30.94 10.06 -14.87
N THR A 923 -31.16 10.24 -13.57
CA THR A 923 -31.12 9.16 -12.59
C THR A 923 -32.39 9.08 -11.78
N ASN A 924 -32.69 7.86 -11.35
CA ASN A 924 -33.80 7.56 -10.47
C ASN A 924 -33.41 7.72 -8.99
N ARG A 925 -34.36 7.54 -8.07
CA ARG A 925 -34.12 7.72 -6.64
C ARG A 925 -33.01 6.84 -6.12
N GLY A 926 -32.13 7.43 -5.33
CA GLY A 926 -30.98 6.77 -4.72
C GLY A 926 -29.94 6.29 -5.74
N GLN A 927 -30.01 6.73 -6.99
CA GLN A 927 -29.10 6.32 -8.05
C GLN A 927 -28.17 7.47 -8.46
N VAL A 928 -26.99 7.07 -8.90
CA VAL A 928 -25.92 7.95 -9.37
C VAL A 928 -25.80 7.84 -10.89
N GLY A 929 -25.49 8.98 -11.50
CA GLY A 929 -25.25 9.12 -12.93
C GLY A 929 -23.84 8.69 -13.29
N THR A 930 -23.60 8.45 -14.57
CA THR A 930 -22.24 8.12 -15.05
C THR A 930 -21.84 9.06 -16.17
N MET A 931 -21.00 10.04 -15.83
CA MET A 931 -20.41 11.00 -16.79
C MET A 931 -21.50 11.69 -17.64
N SER A 932 -21.17 12.15 -18.85
CA SER A 932 -22.12 12.77 -19.77
C SER A 932 -22.95 11.76 -20.59
N THR A 933 -23.24 10.57 -20.04
CA THR A 933 -23.90 9.49 -20.81
C THR A 933 -25.29 9.88 -21.31
N PHE A 934 -26.04 10.65 -20.51
CA PHE A 934 -27.36 11.15 -20.88
C PHE A 934 -27.28 12.20 -21.99
N THR A 935 -26.50 13.25 -21.80
CA THR A 935 -26.31 14.29 -22.84
C THR A 935 -25.79 13.70 -24.16
N ASN A 936 -24.85 12.75 -24.11
CA ASN A 936 -24.34 12.08 -25.32
C ASN A 936 -25.40 11.21 -25.99
N ALA A 937 -26.31 10.58 -25.23
CA ALA A 937 -27.41 9.82 -25.79
C ALA A 937 -28.48 10.73 -26.39
N LEU A 938 -28.74 11.88 -25.76
CA LEU A 938 -29.65 12.89 -26.27
C LEU A 938 -29.18 13.48 -27.60
N GLU A 939 -27.88 13.75 -27.73
CA GLU A 939 -27.25 14.15 -28.99
C GLU A 939 -27.50 13.15 -30.12
N ARG A 940 -27.43 11.85 -29.83
CA ARG A 940 -27.66 10.78 -30.82
C ARG A 940 -29.12 10.59 -31.19
N ALA A 941 -30.03 10.74 -30.22
CA ALA A 941 -31.47 10.61 -30.44
C ALA A 941 -32.02 11.81 -31.22
N HIS A 942 -31.51 13.01 -30.94
CA HIS A 942 -31.98 14.24 -31.55
C HIS A 942 -31.65 14.34 -33.04
N GLN A 943 -32.62 14.81 -33.83
CA GLN A 943 -32.43 15.10 -35.25
C GLN A 943 -32.27 16.60 -35.49
N THR A 944 -31.10 17.02 -35.98
CA THR A 944 -30.83 18.43 -36.29
C THR A 944 -31.92 19.07 -37.17
N GLY A 945 -32.37 20.26 -36.78
CA GLY A 945 -33.43 21.01 -37.47
C GLY A 945 -34.86 20.59 -37.10
N LYS A 946 -35.03 19.60 -36.20
CA LYS A 946 -36.32 19.23 -35.62
C LYS A 946 -36.41 19.71 -34.17
N PRO A 947 -37.59 20.00 -33.62
CA PRO A 947 -37.72 20.22 -32.18
C PRO A 947 -37.24 19.01 -31.38
N LEU A 948 -36.63 19.23 -30.22
CA LEU A 948 -36.43 18.18 -29.23
C LEU A 948 -37.75 17.92 -28.49
N THR A 949 -38.18 16.68 -28.44
CA THR A 949 -39.47 16.24 -27.91
C THR A 949 -39.33 15.13 -26.88
N GLY A 950 -40.42 14.82 -26.17
CA GLY A 950 -40.44 13.68 -25.27
C GLY A 950 -40.20 12.32 -25.96
N ALA A 951 -40.42 12.20 -27.26
CA ALA A 951 -40.10 10.98 -28.01
C ALA A 951 -38.60 10.70 -28.01
N ASP A 952 -37.79 11.75 -28.17
CA ASP A 952 -36.32 11.65 -28.13
C ASP A 952 -35.84 11.19 -26.74
N ILE A 953 -36.51 11.62 -25.67
CA ILE A 953 -36.21 11.19 -24.29
C ILE A 953 -36.43 9.68 -24.10
N TYR A 954 -37.48 9.11 -24.71
CA TYR A 954 -37.69 7.66 -24.65
C TYR A 954 -36.69 6.87 -25.51
N GLU A 955 -36.13 7.48 -26.55
CA GLU A 955 -35.01 6.89 -27.28
C GLU A 955 -33.70 6.94 -26.44
N VAL A 956 -33.48 8.03 -25.70
CA VAL A 956 -32.38 8.13 -24.73
C VAL A 956 -32.48 7.07 -23.64
N GLU A 957 -33.68 6.83 -23.10
CA GLU A 957 -33.94 5.77 -22.11
C GLU A 957 -33.44 4.41 -22.64
N SER A 958 -33.68 4.09 -23.91
CA SER A 958 -33.22 2.84 -24.54
C SER A 958 -31.70 2.75 -24.68
N GLN A 959 -31.04 3.86 -24.99
CA GLN A 959 -29.59 3.91 -25.18
C GLN A 959 -28.81 3.86 -23.86
N THR A 960 -29.43 4.34 -22.79
CA THR A 960 -28.77 4.53 -21.49
C THR A 960 -29.18 3.49 -20.45
N PHE A 961 -30.15 2.63 -20.77
CA PHE A 961 -30.77 1.69 -19.83
C PHE A 961 -29.80 0.92 -18.96
N SER A 962 -28.70 0.37 -19.49
CA SER A 962 -27.74 -0.42 -18.70
C SER A 962 -26.83 0.40 -17.79
N SER A 963 -26.82 1.73 -17.93
CA SER A 963 -25.92 2.65 -17.23
C SER A 963 -26.64 3.69 -16.37
N GLN A 964 -27.85 4.09 -16.74
CA GLN A 964 -28.64 5.14 -16.10
C GLN A 964 -30.11 4.72 -16.03
N ASP A 965 -30.89 5.36 -15.15
CA ASP A 965 -32.32 5.11 -14.96
C ASP A 965 -33.10 6.40 -15.05
N LEU A 966 -33.48 6.73 -16.27
CA LEU A 966 -34.14 7.98 -16.59
C LEU A 966 -35.56 7.98 -16.03
N SER A 967 -35.98 9.11 -15.47
CA SER A 967 -37.39 9.33 -15.11
C SER A 967 -37.91 10.64 -15.67
N VAL A 968 -39.19 10.63 -16.04
CA VAL A 968 -39.95 11.80 -16.45
C VAL A 968 -41.13 11.98 -15.49
N THR A 969 -41.18 13.10 -14.78
CA THR A 969 -42.32 13.48 -13.93
C THR A 969 -43.14 14.54 -14.66
N VAL A 970 -44.44 14.27 -14.87
CA VAL A 970 -45.37 15.16 -15.57
C VAL A 970 -46.54 15.58 -14.66
N PRO A 971 -47.09 16.80 -14.83
CA PRO A 971 -48.29 17.21 -14.13
C PRO A 971 -49.52 16.40 -14.58
N VAL A 972 -50.35 16.01 -13.62
CA VAL A 972 -51.60 15.32 -13.87
C VAL A 972 -52.65 16.32 -14.34
N ARG A 973 -53.02 16.23 -15.63
CA ARG A 973 -54.04 17.10 -16.23
C ARG A 973 -55.46 16.53 -16.17
N MET A 974 -55.62 15.23 -15.95
CA MET A 974 -56.92 14.55 -15.95
C MET A 974 -57.35 14.24 -14.51
N GLN A 975 -58.62 14.48 -14.16
CA GLN A 975 -59.19 14.07 -12.86
C GLN A 975 -58.98 12.59 -12.58
N GLU A 976 -59.10 11.77 -13.62
CA GLU A 976 -58.87 10.34 -13.52
C GLU A 976 -57.40 10.01 -13.24
N GLY A 977 -56.47 10.86 -13.67
CA GLY A 977 -55.06 10.77 -13.32
C GLY A 977 -54.76 11.13 -11.86
N ALA A 978 -55.59 11.98 -11.24
CA ALA A 978 -55.28 12.59 -9.94
C ALA A 978 -55.31 11.57 -8.80
N LYS A 979 -56.15 10.53 -8.92
CA LYS A 979 -56.17 9.37 -8.02
C LYS A 979 -54.86 8.58 -8.01
N TYR A 980 -53.96 8.84 -8.95
CA TYR A 980 -52.69 8.13 -9.10
C TYR A 980 -51.48 8.98 -8.73
N SER A 981 -51.68 10.23 -8.31
CA SER A 981 -50.60 11.05 -7.75
C SER A 981 -50.25 10.58 -6.34
N SER A 982 -48.94 10.58 -6.02
CA SER A 982 -48.46 10.21 -4.68
C SER A 982 -48.96 11.22 -3.63
N PRO A 983 -49.36 10.79 -2.42
CA PRO A 983 -49.70 11.71 -1.34
C PRO A 983 -48.57 12.69 -0.99
N LYS A 984 -47.30 12.30 -1.24
CA LYS A 984 -46.13 13.14 -0.96
C LYS A 984 -45.87 14.19 -2.06
N THR A 985 -46.37 13.97 -3.28
CA THR A 985 -46.24 14.90 -4.42
C THR A 985 -47.57 14.95 -5.19
N PRO A 986 -48.59 15.65 -4.66
CA PRO A 986 -49.91 15.71 -5.26
C PRO A 986 -49.86 16.32 -6.67
N GLY A 987 -50.67 15.79 -7.58
CA GLY A 987 -50.85 16.41 -8.90
C GLY A 987 -49.77 16.09 -9.94
N VAL A 988 -48.89 15.10 -9.71
CA VAL A 988 -47.92 14.60 -10.71
C VAL A 988 -47.98 13.09 -10.93
N THR A 989 -47.50 12.62 -12.08
CA THR A 989 -47.29 11.20 -12.39
C THR A 989 -45.90 11.01 -12.99
N ASP A 990 -45.26 9.93 -12.59
CA ASP A 990 -43.98 9.50 -13.13
C ASP A 990 -44.19 8.57 -14.33
N LEU A 991 -43.52 8.82 -15.46
CA LEU A 991 -43.64 8.09 -16.72
C LEU A 991 -42.41 7.26 -17.06
N GLY A 992 -41.52 7.06 -16.10
CA GLY A 992 -40.38 6.16 -16.19
C GLY A 992 -40.25 5.33 -14.93
N SER A 993 -39.24 4.47 -14.92
CA SER A 993 -38.77 3.82 -13.71
C SER A 993 -38.57 4.89 -12.62
N THR A 994 -39.48 5.02 -11.64
CA THR A 994 -39.27 5.78 -10.39
C THR A 994 -39.29 4.97 -9.09
N SER A 995 -38.16 4.81 -8.38
CA SER A 995 -38.13 4.13 -7.07
C SER A 995 -39.05 4.79 -6.06
N ASP A 996 -39.71 3.99 -5.19
CA ASP A 996 -40.79 4.45 -4.30
C ASP A 996 -40.36 4.62 -2.83
N ALA A 997 -39.12 4.29 -2.46
CA ALA A 997 -38.58 4.54 -1.12
C ALA A 997 -37.20 5.21 -1.17
N GLY A 998 -36.87 5.95 -0.11
CA GLY A 998 -35.69 6.82 -0.06
C GLY A 998 -35.97 8.31 -0.21
N ALA A 999 -37.24 8.77 -0.27
CA ALA A 999 -37.48 10.18 -0.01
C ALA A 999 -36.78 10.52 1.31
N ALA A 1000 -35.92 11.54 1.29
CA ALA A 1000 -35.51 12.23 2.51
C ALA A 1000 -36.75 12.40 3.39
N GLU A 1001 -36.60 12.36 4.72
CA GLU A 1001 -37.74 12.68 5.58
C GLU A 1001 -38.43 13.92 5.00
N PRO A 1002 -39.76 13.87 4.77
CA PRO A 1002 -40.45 14.96 4.09
C PRO A 1002 -40.02 16.26 4.77
N PRO A 1003 -39.47 17.23 4.01
CA PRO A 1003 -38.71 18.31 4.59
C PRO A 1003 -39.57 19.00 5.65
N GLN A 1004 -39.09 18.97 6.88
CA GLN A 1004 -39.74 19.72 7.94
C GLN A 1004 -39.57 21.19 7.59
N LYS A 1005 -40.62 21.99 7.77
CA LYS A 1005 -40.55 23.44 7.56
C LYS A 1005 -39.28 23.98 8.25
N PRO A 1006 -38.40 24.72 7.55
CA PRO A 1006 -37.13 25.17 8.10
C PRO A 1006 -37.33 25.85 9.46
N THR A 1007 -36.60 25.40 10.48
CA THR A 1007 -36.69 25.94 11.84
C THR A 1007 -36.06 27.34 11.87
N GLY A 1008 -36.87 28.37 11.63
CA GLY A 1008 -36.42 29.76 11.69
C GLY A 1008 -37.09 30.71 10.71
N GLU A 1009 -37.84 30.22 9.72
CA GLU A 1009 -38.61 31.10 8.83
C GLU A 1009 -39.83 31.69 9.57
N PRO A 1010 -39.99 33.03 9.59
CA PRO A 1010 -41.23 33.63 10.06
C PRO A 1010 -42.36 33.09 9.19
N ALA A 1011 -43.44 32.60 9.80
CA ALA A 1011 -44.58 32.09 9.06
C ALA A 1011 -45.05 33.16 8.06
N GLU A 1012 -44.83 32.93 6.77
CA GLU A 1012 -45.39 33.77 5.71
C GLU A 1012 -46.90 33.84 5.94
N GLY A 1013 -47.38 35.06 6.18
CA GLY A 1013 -48.78 35.31 6.41
C GLY A 1013 -49.58 34.88 5.19
N LEU A 1014 -50.42 33.85 5.37
CA LEU A 1014 -51.50 33.53 4.44
C LEU A 1014 -52.25 34.83 4.07
N PRO A 1015 -52.55 35.08 2.78
CA PRO A 1015 -53.46 36.15 2.43
C PRO A 1015 -54.81 35.84 3.09
N ALA A 1016 -55.27 36.78 3.92
CA ALA A 1016 -56.44 36.63 4.76
C ALA A 1016 -57.68 36.20 3.95
N LEU A 1017 -58.04 34.92 4.04
CA LEU A 1017 -59.44 34.53 3.98
C LEU A 1017 -60.07 34.98 5.30
N LEU A 1018 -60.92 36.00 5.22
CA LEU A 1018 -61.71 36.50 6.35
C LEU A 1018 -62.41 35.32 7.07
N PRO A 1019 -62.22 35.15 8.39
CA PRO A 1019 -62.92 34.11 9.13
C PRO A 1019 -64.39 34.47 9.33
N PRO A 1020 -65.32 33.51 9.26
CA PRO A 1020 -66.76 33.71 9.46
C PRO A 1020 -67.15 33.88 10.96
N THR A 1021 -66.34 34.57 11.75
CA THR A 1021 -66.55 34.75 13.21
C THR A 1021 -66.26 36.18 13.70
N VAL A 1022 -66.74 37.18 12.96
CA VAL A 1022 -67.07 38.51 13.52
C VAL A 1022 -68.36 38.48 14.37
N ILE A 1023 -68.98 37.31 14.62
CA ILE A 1023 -70.25 37.21 15.35
C ILE A 1023 -70.17 36.44 16.69
N GLU A 1024 -69.09 35.74 17.02
CA GLU A 1024 -69.00 35.00 18.31
C GLU A 1024 -68.02 35.58 19.34
N ILE A 1025 -67.37 36.72 19.07
CA ILE A 1025 -66.59 37.46 20.09
C ILE A 1025 -67.46 38.43 20.90
N ALA A 1026 -68.63 38.83 20.38
CA ALA A 1026 -69.57 39.71 21.11
C ALA A 1026 -70.32 39.04 22.28
N ARG A 1027 -70.15 37.73 22.53
CA ARG A 1027 -70.87 37.01 23.60
C ARG A 1027 -70.00 36.50 24.75
N ASN A 1028 -68.66 36.60 24.65
CA ASN A 1028 -67.74 36.14 25.68
C ASN A 1028 -66.95 37.27 26.40
N GLU A 1029 -67.03 38.52 25.95
CA GLU A 1029 -66.44 39.67 26.67
C GLU A 1029 -67.30 40.14 27.87
N GLN A 1030 -68.63 40.01 27.79
CA GLN A 1030 -69.53 40.45 28.89
C GLN A 1030 -69.48 39.51 30.12
N GLU A 1031 -69.17 38.23 29.94
CA GLU A 1031 -69.00 37.25 31.04
C GLU A 1031 -67.62 37.37 31.74
N MET A 1032 -66.64 37.98 31.07
CA MET A 1032 -65.30 38.22 31.62
C MET A 1032 -65.22 39.53 32.42
N GLU A 1033 -65.99 40.57 32.04
CA GLU A 1033 -66.08 41.83 32.79
C GLU A 1033 -66.82 41.66 34.14
N GLU A 1034 -67.82 40.78 34.24
CA GLU A 1034 -68.52 40.51 35.52
C GLU A 1034 -67.68 39.68 36.49
N ARG A 1035 -66.73 38.86 36.01
CA ARG A 1035 -65.87 38.02 36.85
C ARG A 1035 -64.61 38.73 37.37
N LEU A 1036 -64.21 39.85 36.78
CA LEU A 1036 -63.08 40.66 37.22
C LEU A 1036 -63.48 41.87 38.09
N ALA A 1037 -64.78 42.06 38.37
CA ALA A 1037 -65.30 43.14 39.23
C ALA A 1037 -65.63 42.69 40.68
N ILE A 1038 -65.38 41.43 41.06
CA ILE A 1038 -65.43 40.95 42.45
C ILE A 1038 -64.18 40.12 42.72
N GLY A 1039 -63.12 40.77 43.19
CA GLY A 1039 -61.85 40.14 43.57
C GLY A 1039 -60.68 41.10 43.54
#